data_AF-A0A7C5QI74-F1
#
_entry.id   AF-A0A7C5QI74-F1
#
_cell.length_a   1.000
_cell.length_b   1.000
_cell.length_c   1.000
_cell.angle_alpha   90.00
_cell.angle_beta   90.00
_cell.angle_gamma   90.00
#
_symmetry.space_group_name_H-M   'P 1'
#
loop_
_entity.id
_entity.type
_entity.pdbx_description
1 polymer ?
#
loop_
_entity_poly.entity_id
_entity_poly.type
_entity_poly.pdbx_seq_one_letter_code
_entity_poly.pdbx_strand_id
1 'polypeptide(L)'
;MRKGEFIEIIGARQNNLKGINLKLPLGEMTVVTGVSGSGKSSLAFDTIYAEGQRRYVETFSPYARQFLDRMDKPKADRIDGIPPAIAIDQTNPVKTSRSTVGTMTELNDHLKLLFARAAQLYCRGCGKPVRRDTPQSIADQLSAINGQLVISFPVKIPKNFTEQEVRALLEKQGYRQIEKHDDTLEVFQDRLENTPRNRSRLIESLEAALKAGQGRVNVEAPSVPRPFRFSADLHCADCDIHYHDATPNLFSFNSPIGACPECRGFGRTIGIDYDLVVPDRSKTLADGAVKPWQTESYRECQDDLIEFARRRNIPTDIPWRDLTDAQRHWVLDGEGEWADGKWYGVKRFFRWLETKSYKMHVRVLLSRYRAYVPCQSCGGARLKPDALLWRIGGSQSRNGLDAATESQGKTIHDVMQLSLADCYAFFQSLNLPPPLDEATDLLLSEIRTRLRYLVEVGLGYLTLDRQSRTLSGGEVQRVNLTTALGTSLVNTLYVLDEPSIGLHPRDIGRLITILHRLRDAGNTLLVVEHDPDVIRAADRILDMGPGPGERGGQIVFFGPLPKLLKSKRSLTAQYLRGEKLVSSPHHAISPSPHSLRILGAAEHNLKNIDVEIPLNRLVCITGVSGSGKSTLIEEVLYRGLLRLKGRPTEQPGRHRAIEGHEHIAEVVLVDQSPIGRTTRSNPASYVGAFDAIRRLFAAQPLARERNYTAGTFSFNSGEGRCPTCSGNGFQHIEMQFLSDVYLRCPDCDGRRYRDIVLEVTIRKDCHPERSEGSQHRNTEIPRQARNDKKEYNIADVLEMTVNEATEFFANEPEIVRLLEPLRAVGLGYIKLGQPVPTLSGGEAQRLKLAGHLAQTTNQPTLFLFDEPTTGLHFDDIATLLKAFDQLLARGHSLVVIEHNLDVIRAADWIIDLGPEGGNAGGEIVCTGTPEQVAKCERSHTGKALRRLPLPRPL
;
A
#
# COMPACT_ATOMS: atom_id res chain seq x y z
N MET A 1 15.74 30.45 -12.18
CA MET A 1 17.02 30.37 -11.44
C MET A 1 18.15 30.91 -12.30
N ARG A 2 19.12 31.65 -11.73
CA ARG A 2 20.32 32.11 -12.47
C ARG A 2 21.25 30.92 -12.72
N LYS A 3 21.75 30.73 -13.94
CA LYS A 3 22.79 29.73 -14.24
C LYS A 3 24.01 30.00 -13.33
N GLY A 4 24.35 29.08 -12.43
CA GLY A 4 25.57 29.14 -11.61
C GLY A 4 25.45 28.83 -10.12
N GLU A 5 24.25 28.59 -9.57
CA GLU A 5 24.08 28.21 -8.16
C GLU A 5 24.22 26.69 -7.96
N PHE A 6 24.89 26.28 -6.88
CA PHE A 6 25.15 24.89 -6.54
C PHE A 6 25.02 24.64 -5.03
N ILE A 7 24.64 23.42 -4.67
CA ILE A 7 24.78 22.88 -3.32
C ILE A 7 26.23 22.44 -3.17
N GLU A 8 26.97 23.07 -2.25
CA GLU A 8 28.36 22.72 -1.96
C GLU A 8 28.41 21.83 -0.72
N ILE A 9 28.95 20.62 -0.87
CA ILE A 9 29.11 19.63 0.20
C ILE A 9 30.61 19.45 0.42
N ILE A 10 31.07 19.60 1.65
CA ILE A 10 32.48 19.46 2.03
C ILE A 10 32.58 18.44 3.17
N GLY A 11 33.45 17.45 2.98
CA GLY A 11 33.83 16.49 4.01
C GLY A 11 32.71 15.60 4.52
N ALA A 12 31.76 15.18 3.68
CA ALA A 12 30.67 14.30 4.11
C ALA A 12 31.19 12.90 4.51
N ARG A 13 30.85 12.48 5.73
CA ARG A 13 31.33 11.30 6.47
C ARG A 13 30.20 10.46 7.08
N GLN A 14 28.96 10.69 6.67
CA GLN A 14 27.82 9.92 7.17
C GLN A 14 27.97 8.44 6.80
N ASN A 15 27.72 7.52 7.75
CA ASN A 15 27.88 6.07 7.57
C ASN A 15 29.27 5.68 7.00
N ASN A 16 29.32 5.21 5.75
CA ASN A 16 30.54 4.76 5.07
C ASN A 16 31.16 5.82 4.12
N LEU A 17 30.64 7.04 4.07
CA LEU A 17 31.17 8.10 3.20
C LEU A 17 32.59 8.52 3.64
N LYS A 18 33.49 8.69 2.66
CA LYS A 18 34.94 8.92 2.91
C LYS A 18 35.35 10.39 2.75
N GLY A 19 34.66 11.30 3.43
CA GLY A 19 34.97 12.74 3.37
C GLY A 19 34.69 13.34 1.99
N ILE A 20 33.50 13.09 1.45
CA ILE A 20 33.15 13.48 0.09
C ILE A 20 33.03 15.01 -0.04
N ASN A 21 33.65 15.55 -1.08
CA ASN A 21 33.46 16.93 -1.55
C ASN A 21 32.71 16.91 -2.87
N LEU A 22 31.59 17.64 -2.98
CA LEU A 22 30.71 17.61 -4.14
C LEU A 22 30.04 18.97 -4.36
N LYS A 23 29.87 19.35 -5.64
CA LYS A 23 29.06 20.51 -6.04
C LYS A 23 27.91 20.04 -6.92
N LEU A 24 26.69 20.12 -6.39
CA LEU A 24 25.48 19.74 -7.12
C LEU A 24 24.83 21.00 -7.72
N PRO A 25 24.69 21.11 -9.04
CA PRO A 25 24.03 22.27 -9.65
C PRO A 25 22.53 22.29 -9.34
N LEU A 26 21.99 23.48 -9.10
CA LEU A 26 20.55 23.69 -8.91
C LEU A 26 19.83 23.75 -10.26
N GLY A 27 18.57 23.30 -10.28
CA GLY A 27 17.71 23.28 -11.47
C GLY A 27 18.00 22.14 -12.45
N GLU A 28 18.87 21.20 -12.08
CA GLU A 28 19.19 20.00 -12.87
C GLU A 28 18.59 18.74 -12.21
N MET A 29 18.37 17.69 -13.01
CA MET A 29 18.10 16.33 -12.55
C MET A 29 19.41 15.54 -12.45
N THR A 30 19.87 15.31 -11.21
CA THR A 30 21.05 14.48 -10.93
C THR A 30 20.62 13.08 -10.50
N VAL A 31 21.07 12.05 -11.22
CA VAL A 31 20.86 10.65 -10.84
C VAL A 31 22.08 10.11 -10.08
N VAL A 32 21.85 9.57 -8.88
CA VAL A 32 22.84 8.87 -8.05
C VAL A 32 22.72 7.37 -8.29
N THR A 33 23.81 6.73 -8.68
CA THR A 33 23.82 5.30 -9.02
C THR A 33 25.07 4.60 -8.46
N GLY A 34 25.13 3.28 -8.59
CA GLY A 34 26.20 2.43 -8.06
C GLY A 34 25.69 1.25 -7.22
N VAL A 35 26.59 0.35 -6.80
CA VAL A 35 26.22 -0.92 -6.12
C VAL A 35 25.46 -0.74 -4.79
N SER A 36 24.71 -1.76 -4.37
CA SER A 36 24.03 -1.82 -3.07
C SER A 36 25.04 -1.58 -1.95
N GLY A 37 24.73 -0.69 -1.00
CA GLY A 37 25.67 -0.34 0.08
C GLY A 37 26.87 0.54 -0.34
N SER A 38 26.92 1.10 -1.54
CA SER A 38 28.01 2.02 -1.96
C SER A 38 28.00 3.39 -1.26
N GLY A 39 26.91 3.72 -0.55
CA GLY A 39 26.72 5.00 0.14
C GLY A 39 25.74 5.96 -0.54
N LYS A 40 24.95 5.50 -1.53
CA LYS A 40 23.96 6.33 -2.24
C LYS A 40 22.96 6.99 -1.29
N SER A 41 22.25 6.18 -0.49
CA SER A 41 21.26 6.65 0.46
C SER A 41 21.89 7.45 1.61
N SER A 42 23.10 7.07 2.05
CA SER A 42 23.88 7.84 3.02
C SER A 42 24.14 9.28 2.55
N LEU A 43 24.40 9.47 1.25
CA LEU A 43 24.61 10.79 0.67
C LEU A 43 23.27 11.52 0.39
N ALA A 44 22.35 10.86 -0.31
CA ALA A 44 21.11 11.49 -0.76
C ALA A 44 20.13 11.77 0.39
N PHE A 45 19.87 10.78 1.25
CA PHE A 45 18.88 10.86 2.31
C PHE A 45 19.49 11.28 3.65
N ASP A 46 20.49 10.54 4.14
CA ASP A 46 21.04 10.78 5.49
C ASP A 46 21.93 12.03 5.58
N THR A 47 22.35 12.60 4.44
CA THR A 47 23.17 13.81 4.40
C THR A 47 22.43 14.97 3.76
N ILE A 48 22.11 14.89 2.46
CA ILE A 48 21.56 16.02 1.72
C ILE A 48 20.11 16.31 2.14
N TYR A 49 19.20 15.34 2.01
CA TYR A 49 17.81 15.53 2.44
C TYR A 49 17.72 15.89 3.93
N ALA A 50 18.42 15.15 4.79
CA ALA A 50 18.44 15.41 6.22
C ALA A 50 18.85 16.85 6.55
N GLU A 51 19.90 17.38 5.90
CA GLU A 51 20.32 18.78 6.12
C GLU A 51 19.30 19.79 5.59
N GLY A 52 18.70 19.54 4.41
CA GLY A 52 17.68 20.42 3.84
C GLY A 52 16.40 20.46 4.68
N GLN A 53 15.95 19.31 5.19
CA GLN A 53 14.82 19.21 6.10
C GLN A 53 15.13 19.87 7.44
N ARG A 54 16.31 19.60 8.03
CA ARG A 54 16.74 20.18 9.30
C ARG A 54 16.76 21.70 9.24
N ARG A 55 17.38 22.29 8.21
CA ARG A 55 17.42 23.76 8.04
C ARG A 55 16.04 24.38 7.86
N TYR A 56 15.14 23.69 7.16
CA TYR A 56 13.76 24.15 7.03
C TYR A 56 13.04 24.11 8.37
N VAL A 57 13.18 23.01 9.12
CA VAL A 57 12.61 22.82 10.46
C VAL A 57 13.16 23.82 11.48
N GLU A 58 14.44 24.22 11.38
CA GLU A 58 15.03 25.25 12.25
C GLU A 58 14.33 26.62 12.13
N THR A 59 13.64 26.87 11.02
CA THR A 59 12.82 28.08 10.85
C THR A 59 11.51 28.05 11.63
N PHE A 60 11.13 26.91 12.21
CA PHE A 60 9.89 26.76 12.98
C PHE A 60 9.98 27.43 14.37
N SER A 61 8.85 27.43 15.07
CA SER A 61 8.73 28.05 16.40
C SER A 61 9.73 27.45 17.41
N PRO A 62 10.14 28.22 18.44
CA PRO A 62 11.06 27.73 19.47
C PRO A 62 10.63 26.42 20.15
N TYR A 63 9.32 26.19 20.29
CA TYR A 63 8.75 24.95 20.83
C TYR A 63 9.07 23.73 19.96
N ALA A 64 8.87 23.84 18.64
CA ALA A 64 9.18 22.75 17.72
C ALA A 64 10.69 22.44 17.71
N ARG A 65 11.52 23.48 17.79
CA ARG A 65 12.98 23.36 17.85
C ARG A 65 13.48 22.55 19.06
N GLN A 66 12.87 22.70 20.23
CA GLN A 66 13.31 21.98 21.45
C GLN A 66 13.37 20.44 21.27
N PHE A 67 12.48 19.87 20.46
CA PHE A 67 12.45 18.44 20.17
C PHE A 67 13.38 18.05 19.01
N LEU A 68 13.57 18.97 18.06
CA LEU A 68 14.25 18.70 16.79
C LEU A 68 15.75 19.02 16.84
N ASP A 69 16.19 19.85 17.79
CA ASP A 69 17.60 20.06 18.12
C ASP A 69 18.30 18.78 18.61
N ARG A 70 17.52 17.76 19.02
CA ARG A 70 18.03 16.44 19.41
C ARG A 70 18.26 15.50 18.23
N MET A 71 17.87 15.89 17.00
CA MET A 71 18.19 15.12 15.81
C MET A 71 19.70 15.22 15.53
N ASP A 72 20.33 14.08 15.28
CA ASP A 72 21.74 14.04 14.92
C ASP A 72 21.98 14.87 13.66
N LYS A 73 22.90 15.83 13.74
CA LYS A 73 23.36 16.56 12.55
C LYS A 73 24.07 15.59 11.61
N PRO A 74 23.84 15.67 10.29
CA PRO A 74 24.60 14.89 9.33
C PRO A 74 26.10 15.12 9.52
N LYS A 75 26.89 14.04 9.47
CA LYS A 75 28.34 14.13 9.62
C LYS A 75 28.96 14.72 8.35
N ALA A 76 29.14 16.04 8.31
CA ALA A 76 29.84 16.76 7.25
C ALA A 76 30.56 17.98 7.82
N ASP A 77 31.61 18.47 7.13
CA ASP A 77 32.33 19.68 7.56
C ASP A 77 31.52 20.93 7.25
N ARG A 78 30.93 20.98 6.05
CA ARG A 78 30.12 22.10 5.59
C ARG A 78 29.17 21.67 4.49
N ILE A 79 27.94 22.20 4.52
CA ILE A 79 26.96 22.06 3.44
C ILE A 79 26.37 23.46 3.19
N ASP A 80 26.49 24.01 1.99
CA ASP A 80 26.02 25.36 1.65
C ASP A 80 25.08 25.34 0.45
N GLY A 81 24.20 26.35 0.37
CA GLY A 81 23.30 26.52 -0.78
C GLY A 81 22.19 25.47 -0.88
N ILE A 82 21.88 24.72 0.19
CA ILE A 82 20.85 23.69 0.18
C ILE A 82 19.43 24.29 0.31
N PRO A 83 18.52 24.05 -0.65
CA PRO A 83 17.12 24.47 -0.54
C PRO A 83 16.33 23.60 0.46
N PRO A 84 15.08 23.98 0.82
CA PRO A 84 14.16 23.09 1.51
C PRO A 84 14.02 21.78 0.73
N ALA A 85 14.12 20.65 1.43
CA ALA A 85 14.16 19.33 0.82
C ALA A 85 12.89 18.52 1.13
N ILE A 86 12.38 17.83 0.10
CA ILE A 86 11.25 16.90 0.20
C ILE A 86 11.72 15.53 -0.30
N ALA A 87 11.59 14.52 0.56
CA ALA A 87 11.87 13.14 0.20
C ALA A 87 10.60 12.48 -0.36
N ILE A 88 10.75 11.73 -1.45
CA ILE A 88 9.71 10.87 -2.01
C ILE A 88 10.24 9.43 -1.97
N ASP A 89 10.01 8.78 -0.83
CA ASP A 89 10.40 7.39 -0.57
C ASP A 89 9.21 6.42 -0.70
N GLN A 90 9.50 5.12 -0.53
CA GLN A 90 8.52 4.03 -0.61
C GLN A 90 7.77 3.80 0.72
N THR A 91 8.22 4.43 1.80
CA THR A 91 7.65 4.18 3.12
C THR A 91 6.33 4.92 3.24
N ASN A 92 5.25 4.19 3.51
CA ASN A 92 3.97 4.82 3.82
C ASN A 92 3.91 5.12 5.33
N PRO A 93 4.03 6.40 5.76
CA PRO A 93 3.88 6.75 7.17
C PRO A 93 2.44 6.51 7.66
N VAL A 94 1.44 6.59 6.77
CA VAL A 94 0.02 6.49 7.13
C VAL A 94 -0.54 5.10 6.82
N LYS A 95 -0.48 4.22 7.82
CA LYS A 95 -1.00 2.82 7.73
C LYS A 95 -2.41 2.64 8.26
N THR A 96 -3.13 3.73 8.55
CA THR A 96 -4.50 3.64 9.10
C THR A 96 -5.48 3.17 8.03
N SER A 97 -6.49 2.39 8.43
CA SER A 97 -7.50 1.88 7.49
C SER A 97 -8.52 2.92 7.02
N ARG A 98 -8.44 4.16 7.53
CA ARG A 98 -9.24 5.30 7.05
C ARG A 98 -8.58 6.03 5.89
N SER A 99 -7.26 5.92 5.74
CA SER A 99 -6.56 6.56 4.63
C SER A 99 -6.77 5.79 3.33
N THR A 100 -7.08 6.51 2.27
CA THR A 100 -7.26 5.99 0.90
C THR A 100 -6.41 6.79 -0.09
N VAL A 101 -6.31 6.30 -1.33
CA VAL A 101 -5.68 7.06 -2.43
C VAL A 101 -6.30 8.45 -2.55
N GLY A 102 -7.63 8.57 -2.45
CA GLY A 102 -8.32 9.85 -2.48
C GLY A 102 -7.98 10.80 -1.33
N THR A 103 -7.65 10.30 -0.13
CA THR A 103 -7.17 11.18 0.96
C THR A 103 -5.70 11.54 0.80
N MET A 104 -4.85 10.62 0.33
CA MET A 104 -3.42 10.89 0.12
C MET A 104 -3.15 11.93 -0.98
N THR A 105 -4.05 12.02 -1.96
CA THR A 105 -3.97 12.94 -3.10
C THR A 105 -4.75 14.24 -2.89
N GLU A 106 -5.41 14.37 -1.72
CA GLU A 106 -6.35 15.46 -1.38
C GLU A 106 -7.57 15.56 -2.32
N LEU A 107 -7.72 14.65 -3.28
CA LEU A 107 -8.86 14.62 -4.19
C LEU A 107 -10.18 14.46 -3.44
N ASN A 108 -10.20 13.71 -2.33
CA ASN A 108 -11.39 13.59 -1.50
C ASN A 108 -11.86 14.94 -0.95
N ASP A 109 -10.95 15.87 -0.62
CA ASP A 109 -11.36 17.17 -0.08
C ASP A 109 -11.93 18.08 -1.17
N HIS A 110 -11.34 18.01 -2.37
CA HIS A 110 -11.89 18.67 -3.55
C HIS A 110 -13.25 18.11 -3.95
N LEU A 111 -13.41 16.77 -3.92
CA LEU A 111 -14.67 16.11 -4.22
C LEU A 111 -15.76 16.45 -3.21
N LYS A 112 -15.46 16.49 -1.90
CA LYS A 112 -16.44 16.90 -0.88
C LYS A 112 -16.94 18.32 -1.10
N LEU A 113 -16.04 19.24 -1.46
CA LEU A 113 -16.39 20.62 -1.79
C LEU A 113 -17.25 20.69 -3.05
N LEU A 114 -16.91 19.91 -4.08
CA LEU A 114 -17.65 19.87 -5.33
C LEU A 114 -19.06 19.34 -5.12
N PHE A 115 -19.21 18.23 -4.39
CA PHE A 115 -20.50 17.63 -4.09
C PHE A 115 -21.37 18.56 -3.23
N ALA A 116 -20.78 19.27 -2.27
CA ALA A 116 -21.54 20.24 -1.47
C ALA A 116 -22.07 21.43 -2.29
N ARG A 117 -21.39 21.80 -3.39
CA ARG A 117 -21.77 22.94 -4.22
C ARG A 117 -22.66 22.58 -5.41
N ALA A 118 -22.37 21.48 -6.09
CA ALA A 118 -22.91 21.18 -7.41
C ALA A 118 -23.77 19.91 -7.48
N ALA A 119 -23.79 19.08 -6.44
CA ALA A 119 -24.59 17.86 -6.47
C ALA A 119 -26.09 18.16 -6.34
N GLN A 120 -26.89 17.38 -7.04
CA GLN A 120 -28.35 17.41 -6.96
C GLN A 120 -28.84 16.36 -5.98
N LEU A 121 -29.77 16.74 -5.10
CA LEU A 121 -30.38 15.84 -4.13
C LEU A 121 -31.51 15.02 -4.76
N TYR A 122 -31.59 13.74 -4.42
CA TYR A 122 -32.68 12.85 -4.82
C TYR A 122 -33.44 12.32 -3.60
N CYS A 123 -34.77 12.23 -3.72
CA CYS A 123 -35.61 11.75 -2.64
C CYS A 123 -35.42 10.25 -2.38
N ARG A 124 -35.17 9.88 -1.12
CA ARG A 124 -35.04 8.47 -0.68
C ARG A 124 -36.31 7.64 -0.82
N GLY A 125 -37.48 8.29 -0.96
CA GLY A 125 -38.77 7.62 -1.13
C GLY A 125 -39.12 7.40 -2.60
N CYS A 126 -39.23 8.49 -3.38
CA CYS A 126 -39.69 8.44 -4.77
C CYS A 126 -38.59 8.51 -5.84
N GLY A 127 -37.33 8.75 -5.46
CA GLY A 127 -36.21 8.84 -6.40
C GLY A 127 -36.23 10.08 -7.32
N LYS A 128 -37.12 11.05 -7.09
CA LYS A 128 -37.18 12.31 -7.86
C LYS A 128 -36.17 13.34 -7.34
N PRO A 129 -35.70 14.27 -8.19
CA PRO A 129 -34.85 15.38 -7.74
C PRO A 129 -35.59 16.27 -6.75
N VAL A 130 -34.92 16.63 -5.66
CA VAL A 130 -35.40 17.56 -4.64
C VAL A 130 -34.66 18.88 -4.82
N ARG A 131 -35.41 19.95 -5.04
CA ARG A 131 -34.89 21.31 -5.21
C ARG A 131 -35.73 22.30 -4.42
N ARG A 132 -35.20 23.50 -4.23
CA ARG A 132 -35.97 24.64 -3.74
C ARG A 132 -36.68 25.27 -4.94
N ASP A 133 -37.99 25.13 -4.99
CA ASP A 133 -38.79 25.73 -6.05
C ASP A 133 -39.10 27.19 -5.71
N THR A 134 -38.73 28.09 -6.63
CA THR A 134 -39.16 29.50 -6.61
C THR A 134 -40.42 29.70 -7.45
N PRO A 135 -41.24 30.73 -7.19
CA PRO A 135 -42.41 31.05 -8.02
C PRO A 135 -42.10 31.07 -9.52
N GLN A 136 -40.94 31.64 -9.89
CA GLN A 136 -40.45 31.66 -11.26
C GLN A 136 -40.17 30.26 -11.81
N SER A 137 -39.43 29.44 -11.07
CA SER A 137 -39.07 28.08 -11.50
C SER A 137 -40.29 27.16 -11.62
N ILE A 138 -41.33 27.38 -10.81
CA ILE A 138 -42.60 26.66 -10.88
C ILE A 138 -43.35 27.09 -12.14
N ALA A 139 -43.47 28.41 -12.38
CA ALA A 139 -44.10 28.93 -13.59
C ALA A 139 -43.40 28.44 -14.88
N ASP A 140 -42.07 28.33 -14.86
CA ASP A 140 -41.30 27.78 -15.98
C ASP A 140 -41.58 26.29 -16.23
N GLN A 141 -41.69 25.48 -15.16
CA GLN A 141 -42.06 24.07 -15.29
C GLN A 141 -43.48 23.87 -15.81
N LEU A 142 -44.40 24.73 -15.39
CA LEU A 142 -45.79 24.69 -15.82
C LEU A 142 -46.00 25.25 -17.23
N SER A 143 -45.03 25.97 -17.80
CA SER A 143 -45.16 26.64 -19.12
C SER A 143 -45.52 25.69 -20.27
N ALA A 144 -45.17 24.41 -20.16
CA ALA A 144 -45.48 23.39 -21.17
C ALA A 144 -46.92 22.83 -21.07
N ILE A 145 -47.66 23.15 -20.01
CA ILE A 145 -48.99 22.61 -19.73
C ILE A 145 -50.05 23.59 -20.22
N ASN A 146 -50.77 23.23 -21.29
CA ASN A 146 -51.88 24.05 -21.78
C ASN A 146 -53.16 23.76 -20.98
N GLY A 147 -53.87 24.83 -20.58
CA GLY A 147 -55.19 24.72 -19.95
C GLY A 147 -55.34 25.60 -18.70
N GLN A 148 -56.44 25.38 -17.98
CA GLN A 148 -56.71 26.03 -16.71
C GLN A 148 -55.85 25.42 -15.60
N LEU A 149 -55.21 26.26 -14.79
CA LEU A 149 -54.47 25.85 -13.59
C LEU A 149 -55.26 26.30 -12.35
N VAL A 150 -55.30 25.41 -11.36
CA VAL A 150 -55.86 25.69 -10.04
C VAL A 150 -54.71 25.63 -9.04
N ILE A 151 -54.46 26.73 -8.34
CA ILE A 151 -53.37 26.85 -7.37
C ILE A 151 -53.97 26.73 -5.98
N SER A 152 -53.45 25.83 -5.17
CA SER A 152 -53.87 25.60 -3.80
C SER A 152 -52.66 25.37 -2.89
N PHE A 153 -52.86 25.43 -1.58
CA PHE A 153 -51.81 25.11 -0.62
C PHE A 153 -52.37 24.30 0.57
N PRO A 154 -51.58 23.33 1.09
CA PRO A 154 -52.02 22.50 2.20
C PRO A 154 -51.72 23.16 3.56
N VAL A 155 -52.69 23.12 4.47
CA VAL A 155 -52.57 23.56 5.87
C VAL A 155 -52.77 22.36 6.80
N LYS A 156 -51.75 22.00 7.58
CA LYS A 156 -51.85 20.93 8.59
C LYS A 156 -52.65 21.43 9.80
N ILE A 157 -53.62 20.64 10.27
CA ILE A 157 -54.39 20.95 11.48
C ILE A 157 -53.52 20.63 12.71
N PRO A 158 -53.10 21.61 13.53
CA PRO A 158 -52.30 21.33 14.72
C PRO A 158 -53.14 20.55 15.76
N LYS A 159 -52.50 19.66 16.53
CA LYS A 159 -53.19 18.82 17.52
C LYS A 159 -54.00 19.60 18.59
N ASN A 160 -53.68 20.88 18.79
CA ASN A 160 -54.31 21.75 19.78
C ASN A 160 -55.51 22.54 19.25
N PHE A 161 -55.80 22.46 17.95
CA PHE A 161 -56.90 23.18 17.31
C PHE A 161 -57.86 22.21 16.66
N THR A 162 -59.14 22.57 16.67
CA THR A 162 -60.17 21.87 15.91
C THR A 162 -60.18 22.34 14.45
N GLU A 163 -60.68 21.49 13.55
CA GLU A 163 -60.84 21.83 12.12
C GLU A 163 -61.63 23.14 11.92
N GLN A 164 -62.69 23.33 12.70
CA GLN A 164 -63.56 24.51 12.62
C GLN A 164 -62.83 25.79 13.02
N GLU A 165 -61.96 25.74 14.02
CA GLU A 165 -61.16 26.90 14.43
C GLU A 165 -60.15 27.30 13.37
N VAL A 166 -59.46 26.33 12.77
CA VAL A 166 -58.50 26.60 11.68
C VAL A 166 -59.24 27.14 10.44
N ARG A 167 -60.39 26.57 10.08
CA ARG A 167 -61.22 27.07 8.96
C ARG A 167 -61.69 28.51 9.20
N ALA A 168 -62.18 28.82 10.40
CA ALA A 168 -62.62 30.17 10.75
C ALA A 168 -61.47 31.20 10.70
N LEU A 169 -60.24 30.81 11.03
CA LEU A 169 -59.06 31.66 10.88
C LEU A 169 -58.70 31.93 9.42
N LEU A 170 -58.78 30.91 8.56
CA LEU A 170 -58.54 31.05 7.12
C LEU A 170 -59.63 31.90 6.45
N GLU A 171 -60.89 31.76 6.85
CA GLU A 171 -62.00 32.60 6.39
C GLU A 171 -61.82 34.07 6.78
N LYS A 172 -61.34 34.35 8.01
CA LYS A 172 -60.97 35.70 8.44
C LYS A 172 -59.83 36.32 7.62
N GLN A 173 -58.94 35.49 7.07
CA GLN A 173 -57.87 35.92 6.16
C GLN A 173 -58.34 36.09 4.71
N GLY A 174 -59.61 35.76 4.40
CA GLY A 174 -60.23 35.96 3.10
C GLY A 174 -60.37 34.70 2.25
N TYR A 175 -59.95 33.52 2.74
CA TYR A 175 -60.06 32.26 2.01
C TYR A 175 -61.45 31.64 2.17
N ARG A 176 -62.19 31.47 1.07
CA ARG A 176 -63.57 30.93 1.09
C ARG A 176 -63.68 29.50 0.55
N GLN A 177 -62.73 29.06 -0.25
CA GLN A 177 -62.69 27.72 -0.83
C GLN A 177 -61.63 26.90 -0.09
N ILE A 178 -62.10 26.02 0.79
CA ILE A 178 -61.27 25.18 1.66
C ILE A 178 -61.85 23.77 1.65
N GLU A 179 -61.09 22.80 1.14
CA GLU A 179 -61.47 21.39 1.09
C GLU A 179 -60.65 20.57 2.08
N LYS A 180 -61.24 19.50 2.62
CA LYS A 180 -60.55 18.61 3.57
C LYS A 180 -59.96 17.42 2.81
N HIS A 181 -58.66 17.22 2.97
CA HIS A 181 -57.95 16.04 2.50
C HIS A 181 -57.22 15.39 3.69
N ASP A 182 -57.72 14.25 4.15
CA ASP A 182 -57.20 13.52 5.31
C ASP A 182 -57.04 14.42 6.56
N ASP A 183 -55.81 14.60 7.03
CA ASP A 183 -55.41 15.43 8.19
C ASP A 183 -54.98 16.87 7.78
N THR A 184 -55.25 17.27 6.54
CA THR A 184 -54.88 18.57 5.97
C THR A 184 -56.08 19.30 5.36
N LEU A 185 -56.06 20.63 5.43
CA LEU A 185 -57.00 21.51 4.73
C LEU A 185 -56.31 22.05 3.46
N GLU A 186 -56.88 21.76 2.30
CA GLU A 186 -56.43 22.27 1.02
C GLU A 186 -57.15 23.61 0.76
N VAL A 187 -56.38 24.70 0.69
CA VAL A 187 -56.91 26.06 0.53
C VAL A 187 -56.65 26.55 -0.89
N PHE A 188 -57.71 26.95 -1.61
CA PHE A 188 -57.58 27.43 -2.98
C PHE A 188 -57.16 28.90 -3.01
N GLN A 189 -56.07 29.20 -3.71
CA GLN A 189 -55.49 30.54 -3.84
C GLN A 189 -56.01 31.27 -5.08
N ASP A 190 -55.90 30.66 -6.27
CA ASP A 190 -56.30 31.28 -7.53
C ASP A 190 -56.61 30.21 -8.60
N ARG A 191 -57.40 30.61 -9.62
CA ARG A 191 -57.70 29.81 -10.80
C ARG A 191 -57.50 30.67 -12.05
N LEU A 192 -56.59 30.26 -12.93
CA LEU A 192 -56.21 31.05 -14.10
C LEU A 192 -55.88 30.17 -15.31
N GLU A 193 -56.07 30.69 -16.52
CA GLU A 193 -55.60 30.01 -17.74
C GLU A 193 -54.10 30.22 -17.94
N ASN A 194 -53.37 29.13 -18.18
CA ASN A 194 -51.93 29.17 -18.42
C ASN A 194 -51.62 29.69 -19.82
N THR A 195 -51.54 31.02 -19.92
CA THR A 195 -51.19 31.74 -21.15
C THR A 195 -49.99 32.65 -20.89
N PRO A 196 -49.16 32.95 -21.91
CA PRO A 196 -48.03 33.88 -21.75
C PRO A 196 -48.42 35.25 -21.18
N ARG A 197 -49.64 35.72 -21.44
CA ARG A 197 -50.18 36.98 -20.92
C ARG A 197 -50.44 36.95 -19.41
N ASN A 198 -50.82 35.80 -18.87
CA ASN A 198 -51.12 35.63 -17.44
C ASN A 198 -49.90 35.23 -16.60
N ARG A 199 -48.70 35.17 -17.20
CA ARG A 199 -47.49 34.69 -16.52
C ARG A 199 -47.16 35.48 -15.25
N SER A 200 -47.28 36.81 -15.26
CA SER A 200 -47.05 37.65 -14.08
C SER A 200 -48.04 37.33 -12.95
N ARG A 201 -49.32 37.15 -13.29
CA ARG A 201 -50.36 36.76 -12.32
C ARG A 201 -50.11 35.37 -11.76
N LEU A 202 -49.66 34.42 -12.59
CA LEU A 202 -49.30 33.07 -12.14
C LEU A 202 -48.17 33.13 -11.09
N ILE A 203 -47.14 33.93 -11.33
CA ILE A 203 -46.02 34.10 -10.40
C ILE A 203 -46.49 34.73 -9.07
N GLU A 204 -47.31 35.78 -9.12
CA GLU A 204 -47.87 36.43 -7.92
C GLU A 204 -48.75 35.46 -7.10
N SER A 205 -49.60 34.68 -7.78
CA SER A 205 -50.47 33.70 -7.12
C SER A 205 -49.66 32.55 -6.51
N LEU A 206 -48.59 32.10 -7.16
CA LEU A 206 -47.65 31.11 -6.61
C LEU A 206 -46.88 31.66 -5.40
N GLU A 207 -46.44 32.92 -5.43
CA GLU A 207 -45.76 33.56 -4.30
C GLU A 207 -46.68 33.69 -3.09
N ALA A 208 -47.93 34.11 -3.30
CA ALA A 208 -48.95 34.18 -2.25
C ALA A 208 -49.25 32.79 -1.65
N ALA A 209 -49.44 31.77 -2.50
CA ALA A 209 -49.70 30.40 -2.07
C ALA A 209 -48.52 29.82 -1.28
N LEU A 210 -47.28 30.00 -1.76
CA LEU A 210 -46.08 29.55 -1.03
C LEU A 210 -45.96 30.24 0.32
N LYS A 211 -46.23 31.54 0.41
CA LYS A 211 -46.18 32.27 1.69
C LYS A 211 -47.24 31.79 2.67
N ALA A 212 -48.47 31.59 2.22
CA ALA A 212 -49.58 31.13 3.06
C ALA A 212 -49.44 29.65 3.46
N GLY A 213 -48.97 28.81 2.55
CA GLY A 213 -48.74 27.37 2.73
C GLY A 213 -47.43 27.00 3.42
N GLN A 214 -46.74 27.95 4.07
CA GLN A 214 -45.44 27.74 4.72
C GLN A 214 -44.42 27.05 3.81
N GLY A 215 -44.32 27.53 2.57
CA GLY A 215 -43.42 27.02 1.54
C GLY A 215 -43.99 25.88 0.69
N ARG A 216 -45.26 25.49 0.85
CA ARG A 216 -45.89 24.40 0.07
C ARG A 216 -46.96 24.93 -0.87
N VAL A 217 -47.01 24.41 -2.09
CA VAL A 217 -48.06 24.74 -3.07
C VAL A 217 -48.37 23.52 -3.94
N ASN A 218 -49.66 23.33 -4.23
CA ASN A 218 -50.19 22.33 -5.12
C ASN A 218 -50.80 23.02 -6.35
N VAL A 219 -50.61 22.43 -7.52
CA VAL A 219 -51.16 22.94 -8.78
C VAL A 219 -51.87 21.82 -9.51
N GLU A 220 -53.17 21.98 -9.72
CA GLU A 220 -53.99 21.05 -10.50
C GLU A 220 -54.20 21.57 -11.91
N ALA A 221 -54.09 20.66 -12.88
CA ALA A 221 -54.42 20.91 -14.28
C ALA A 221 -55.43 19.84 -14.72
N PRO A 222 -56.56 20.19 -15.36
CA PRO A 222 -57.57 19.22 -15.82
C PRO A 222 -57.01 18.14 -16.77
N SER A 223 -55.88 18.43 -17.42
CA SER A 223 -55.17 17.53 -18.33
C SER A 223 -54.27 16.50 -17.63
N VAL A 224 -54.05 16.61 -16.32
CA VAL A 224 -53.13 15.76 -15.55
C VAL A 224 -53.86 15.12 -14.36
N PRO A 225 -53.84 13.79 -14.20
CA PRO A 225 -54.65 13.09 -13.19
C PRO A 225 -54.17 13.25 -11.74
N ARG A 226 -53.01 13.90 -11.51
CA ARG A 226 -52.48 14.15 -10.16
C ARG A 226 -52.00 15.60 -10.05
N PRO A 227 -52.21 16.26 -8.88
CA PRO A 227 -51.69 17.59 -8.64
C PRO A 227 -50.16 17.60 -8.70
N PHE A 228 -49.59 18.63 -9.30
CA PHE A 228 -48.18 18.95 -9.16
C PHE A 228 -47.95 19.56 -7.79
N ARG A 229 -46.98 19.04 -7.03
CA ARG A 229 -46.66 19.55 -5.70
C ARG A 229 -45.26 20.15 -5.71
N PHE A 230 -45.13 21.35 -5.16
CA PHE A 230 -43.88 22.09 -5.10
C PHE A 230 -43.56 22.55 -3.67
N SER A 231 -42.28 22.76 -3.41
CA SER A 231 -41.79 23.22 -2.11
C SER A 231 -40.69 24.27 -2.25
N ALA A 232 -40.80 25.37 -1.49
CA ALA A 232 -39.75 26.37 -1.36
C ALA A 232 -38.57 25.87 -0.49
N ASP A 233 -38.84 24.94 0.43
CA ASP A 233 -37.83 24.27 1.24
C ASP A 233 -37.21 23.07 0.50
N LEU A 234 -36.07 22.58 1.00
CA LEU A 234 -35.44 21.35 0.51
C LEU A 234 -36.24 20.12 0.99
N HIS A 235 -37.42 19.92 0.40
CA HIS A 235 -38.43 18.97 0.82
C HIS A 235 -39.05 18.26 -0.39
N CYS A 236 -39.29 16.96 -0.25
CA CYS A 236 -40.00 16.19 -1.27
C CYS A 236 -41.50 16.28 -1.04
N ALA A 237 -42.19 17.04 -1.89
CA ALA A 237 -43.63 17.28 -1.79
C ALA A 237 -44.50 16.02 -2.05
N ASP A 238 -43.97 15.01 -2.75
CA ASP A 238 -44.65 13.74 -2.97
C ASP A 238 -44.59 12.80 -1.74
N CYS A 239 -43.43 12.72 -1.07
CA CYS A 239 -43.19 11.81 0.05
C CYS A 239 -43.35 12.46 1.43
N ASP A 240 -43.55 13.77 1.48
CA ASP A 240 -43.50 14.62 2.69
C ASP A 240 -42.21 14.45 3.53
N ILE A 241 -41.05 14.37 2.87
CA ILE A 241 -39.73 14.20 3.54
C ILE A 241 -38.90 15.48 3.45
N HIS A 242 -38.46 15.98 4.61
CA HIS A 242 -37.54 17.12 4.73
C HIS A 242 -36.07 16.68 4.69
N TYR A 243 -35.23 17.49 4.03
CA TYR A 243 -33.79 17.29 3.91
C TYR A 243 -33.01 18.52 4.40
N HIS A 244 -31.71 18.33 4.61
CA HIS A 244 -30.80 19.38 5.04
C HIS A 244 -29.84 19.75 3.92
N ASP A 245 -29.33 20.98 3.94
CA ASP A 245 -28.32 21.42 2.98
C ASP A 245 -27.05 20.55 3.02
N ALA A 246 -26.46 20.36 1.84
CA ALA A 246 -25.21 19.66 1.70
C ALA A 246 -24.07 20.49 2.33
N THR A 247 -23.31 19.86 3.23
CA THR A 247 -22.05 20.42 3.74
C THR A 247 -20.91 19.49 3.36
N PRO A 248 -19.65 19.98 3.18
CA PRO A 248 -18.53 19.11 2.84
C PRO A 248 -18.33 17.96 3.84
N ASN A 249 -18.67 18.18 5.11
CA ASN A 249 -18.59 17.18 6.17
C ASN A 249 -19.60 16.03 6.01
N LEU A 250 -20.72 16.24 5.33
CA LEU A 250 -21.69 15.18 4.99
C LEU A 250 -21.05 14.12 4.09
N PHE A 251 -20.14 14.53 3.21
CA PHE A 251 -19.44 13.64 2.28
C PHE A 251 -18.10 13.12 2.84
N SER A 252 -17.82 13.34 4.12
CA SER A 252 -16.57 12.93 4.77
C SER A 252 -16.79 11.72 5.67
N PHE A 253 -16.21 10.58 5.31
CA PHE A 253 -16.19 9.38 6.18
C PHE A 253 -15.26 9.54 7.40
N ASN A 254 -14.48 10.63 7.48
CA ASN A 254 -13.69 10.98 8.66
C ASN A 254 -14.47 11.85 9.66
N SER A 255 -15.62 12.40 9.26
CA SER A 255 -16.49 13.22 10.11
C SER A 255 -17.66 12.38 10.63
N PRO A 256 -18.06 12.49 11.91
CA PRO A 256 -19.25 11.81 12.44
C PRO A 256 -20.55 12.26 11.76
N ILE A 257 -20.54 13.42 11.09
CA ILE A 257 -21.68 13.93 10.33
C ILE A 257 -21.94 13.02 9.12
N GLY A 258 -20.92 12.73 8.32
CA GLY A 258 -21.00 11.92 7.11
C GLY A 258 -20.73 10.42 7.30
N ALA A 259 -19.97 10.03 8.32
CA ALA A 259 -19.52 8.66 8.52
C ALA A 259 -20.67 7.70 8.90
N CYS A 260 -20.66 6.50 8.30
CA CYS A 260 -21.54 5.41 8.70
C CYS A 260 -21.35 5.10 10.20
N PRO A 261 -22.42 5.03 11.01
CA PRO A 261 -22.32 4.85 12.47
C PRO A 261 -21.80 3.46 12.86
N GLU A 262 -22.15 2.42 12.10
CA GLU A 262 -21.77 1.04 12.36
C GLU A 262 -20.27 0.83 12.19
N CYS A 263 -19.75 1.15 11.00
CA CYS A 263 -18.31 1.00 10.72
C CYS A 263 -17.50 2.24 11.09
N ARG A 264 -18.10 3.30 11.64
CA ARG A 264 -17.43 4.58 11.98
C ARG A 264 -16.53 5.11 10.85
N GLY A 265 -16.99 4.99 9.60
CA GLY A 265 -16.24 5.44 8.42
C GLY A 265 -15.13 4.50 7.91
N PHE A 266 -14.97 3.30 8.47
CA PHE A 266 -13.97 2.32 7.99
C PHE A 266 -14.42 1.54 6.75
N GLY A 267 -15.73 1.53 6.42
CA GLY A 267 -16.31 0.74 5.33
C GLY A 267 -16.39 -0.77 5.59
N ARG A 268 -15.84 -1.23 6.71
CA ARG A 268 -15.73 -2.64 7.06
C ARG A 268 -15.95 -2.83 8.55
N THR A 269 -16.48 -3.98 8.92
CA THR A 269 -16.65 -4.40 10.30
C THR A 269 -15.76 -5.62 10.55
N ILE A 270 -15.37 -5.80 11.81
CA ILE A 270 -14.61 -6.99 12.23
C ILE A 270 -15.64 -8.08 12.48
N GLY A 271 -15.58 -9.14 11.67
CA GLY A 271 -16.40 -10.33 11.83
C GLY A 271 -15.53 -11.56 12.09
N ILE A 272 -16.17 -12.67 12.50
CA ILE A 272 -15.51 -13.97 12.52
C ILE A 272 -15.54 -14.55 11.11
N ASP A 273 -14.38 -14.98 10.64
CA ASP A 273 -14.24 -15.72 9.40
C ASP A 273 -14.32 -17.21 9.69
N TYR A 274 -15.44 -17.83 9.27
CA TYR A 274 -15.66 -19.25 9.51
C TYR A 274 -14.77 -20.15 8.63
N ASP A 275 -14.16 -19.62 7.58
CA ASP A 275 -13.13 -20.35 6.83
C ASP A 275 -11.82 -20.46 7.64
N LEU A 276 -11.51 -19.48 8.51
CA LEU A 276 -10.39 -19.60 9.46
C LEU A 276 -10.69 -20.57 10.60
N VAL A 277 -11.97 -20.70 10.95
CA VAL A 277 -12.46 -21.61 12.01
C VAL A 277 -12.42 -23.07 11.55
N VAL A 278 -12.79 -23.32 10.29
CA VAL A 278 -12.72 -24.63 9.63
C VAL A 278 -11.76 -24.55 8.43
N PRO A 279 -10.43 -24.49 8.68
CA PRO A 279 -9.46 -24.23 7.62
C PRO A 279 -9.29 -25.43 6.69
N ASP A 280 -9.27 -26.64 7.25
CA ASP A 280 -9.10 -27.88 6.53
C ASP A 280 -10.46 -28.56 6.33
N ARG A 281 -11.01 -28.42 5.12
CA ARG A 281 -12.30 -28.98 4.76
C ARG A 281 -12.24 -30.49 4.44
N SER A 282 -11.05 -31.08 4.40
CA SER A 282 -10.86 -32.52 4.22
C SER A 282 -11.03 -33.31 5.51
N LYS A 283 -10.91 -32.63 6.67
CA LYS A 283 -11.14 -33.24 7.98
C LYS A 283 -12.61 -33.52 8.23
N THR A 284 -12.84 -34.61 8.94
CA THR A 284 -14.16 -35.00 9.46
C THR A 284 -14.49 -34.19 10.72
N LEU A 285 -15.74 -34.20 11.18
CA LEU A 285 -16.09 -33.58 12.46
C LEU A 285 -15.36 -34.28 13.62
N ALA A 286 -15.20 -35.61 13.55
CA ALA A 286 -14.51 -36.43 14.53
C ALA A 286 -13.00 -36.12 14.61
N ASP A 287 -12.34 -35.87 13.46
CA ASP A 287 -10.92 -35.50 13.38
C ASP A 287 -10.65 -34.03 13.72
N GLY A 288 -11.66 -33.32 14.21
CA GLY A 288 -11.52 -31.95 14.69
C GLY A 288 -11.44 -30.91 13.58
N ALA A 289 -12.42 -30.92 12.66
CA ALA A 289 -12.57 -29.90 11.63
C ALA A 289 -12.65 -28.46 12.22
N VAL A 290 -13.28 -28.28 13.39
CA VAL A 290 -13.36 -26.99 14.09
C VAL A 290 -12.07 -26.74 14.89
N LYS A 291 -11.16 -25.95 14.31
CA LYS A 291 -9.82 -25.72 14.85
C LYS A 291 -9.77 -25.10 16.25
N PRO A 292 -10.61 -24.10 16.62
CA PRO A 292 -10.60 -23.52 17.97
C PRO A 292 -10.82 -24.53 19.11
N TRP A 293 -11.48 -25.65 18.83
CA TRP A 293 -11.85 -26.66 19.85
C TRP A 293 -10.80 -27.77 20.00
N GLN A 294 -9.72 -27.73 19.21
CA GLN A 294 -8.64 -28.71 19.31
C GLN A 294 -7.61 -28.38 20.39
N THR A 295 -7.74 -27.23 21.05
CA THR A 295 -6.93 -26.88 22.22
C THR A 295 -7.55 -27.44 23.49
N GLU A 296 -6.72 -27.85 24.45
CA GLU A 296 -7.14 -28.40 25.74
C GLU A 296 -8.18 -27.53 26.48
N SER A 297 -8.09 -26.20 26.34
CA SER A 297 -9.02 -25.25 26.97
C SER A 297 -10.46 -25.29 26.46
N TYR A 298 -10.72 -25.85 25.27
CA TYR A 298 -12.06 -25.86 24.64
C TYR A 298 -12.45 -27.24 24.11
N ARG A 299 -11.81 -28.31 24.61
CA ARG A 299 -12.07 -29.68 24.18
C ARG A 299 -13.50 -30.13 24.48
N GLU A 300 -14.09 -29.64 25.57
CA GLU A 300 -15.50 -29.88 25.93
C GLU A 300 -16.45 -29.52 24.77
N CYS A 301 -16.19 -28.42 24.04
CA CYS A 301 -17.02 -28.02 22.90
C CYS A 301 -16.93 -29.01 21.72
N GLN A 302 -15.80 -29.68 21.56
CA GLN A 302 -15.63 -30.74 20.56
C GLN A 302 -16.42 -32.00 20.97
N ASP A 303 -16.39 -32.34 22.26
CA ASP A 303 -17.13 -33.49 22.78
C ASP A 303 -18.65 -33.27 22.65
N ASP A 304 -19.13 -32.06 23.00
CA ASP A 304 -20.51 -31.62 22.81
C ASP A 304 -20.95 -31.73 21.33
N LEU A 305 -20.14 -31.22 20.39
CA LEU A 305 -20.43 -31.29 18.96
C LEU A 305 -20.69 -32.75 18.53
N ILE A 306 -19.84 -33.68 18.95
CA ILE A 306 -19.95 -35.09 18.58
C ILE A 306 -21.17 -35.74 19.23
N GLU A 307 -21.47 -35.42 20.48
CA GLU A 307 -22.65 -35.92 21.17
C GLU A 307 -23.95 -35.46 20.49
N PHE A 308 -24.09 -34.15 20.25
CA PHE A 308 -25.27 -33.59 19.59
C PHE A 308 -25.39 -34.05 18.13
N ALA A 309 -24.28 -34.21 17.42
CA ALA A 309 -24.29 -34.74 16.06
C ALA A 309 -24.86 -36.18 16.03
N ARG A 310 -24.47 -37.04 16.98
CA ARG A 310 -25.05 -38.39 17.12
C ARG A 310 -26.55 -38.35 17.41
N ARG A 311 -27.00 -37.47 18.31
CA ARG A 311 -28.44 -37.31 18.63
C ARG A 311 -29.27 -36.86 17.41
N ARG A 312 -28.68 -36.06 16.52
CA ARG A 312 -29.35 -35.49 15.34
C ARG A 312 -29.13 -36.30 14.04
N ASN A 313 -28.41 -37.43 14.10
CA ASN A 313 -27.98 -38.24 12.95
C ASN A 313 -27.18 -37.44 11.91
N ILE A 314 -26.28 -36.56 12.36
CA ILE A 314 -25.34 -35.86 11.49
C ILE A 314 -24.06 -36.70 11.38
N PRO A 315 -23.61 -37.02 10.15
CA PRO A 315 -22.42 -37.85 9.95
C PRO A 315 -21.18 -37.13 10.46
N THR A 316 -20.40 -37.81 11.30
CA THR A 316 -19.19 -37.24 11.94
C THR A 316 -17.89 -37.73 11.32
N ASP A 317 -17.98 -38.76 10.49
CA ASP A 317 -16.92 -39.51 9.83
C ASP A 317 -16.73 -39.13 8.35
N ILE A 318 -17.60 -38.27 7.82
CA ILE A 318 -17.41 -37.70 6.48
C ILE A 318 -16.67 -36.36 6.53
N PRO A 319 -15.83 -36.04 5.51
CA PRO A 319 -15.17 -34.76 5.42
C PRO A 319 -16.14 -33.57 5.42
N TRP A 320 -15.72 -32.45 6.01
CA TRP A 320 -16.53 -31.22 6.08
C TRP A 320 -17.06 -30.73 4.71
N ARG A 321 -16.26 -30.89 3.65
CA ARG A 321 -16.65 -30.54 2.28
C ARG A 321 -17.85 -31.34 1.77
N ASP A 322 -18.00 -32.58 2.22
CA ASP A 322 -19.01 -33.53 1.76
C ASP A 322 -20.30 -33.45 2.60
N LEU A 323 -20.29 -32.68 3.70
CA LEU A 323 -21.51 -32.32 4.44
C LEU A 323 -22.45 -31.46 3.57
N THR A 324 -23.75 -31.70 3.71
CA THR A 324 -24.79 -30.87 3.08
C THR A 324 -24.81 -29.46 3.68
N ASP A 325 -25.33 -28.47 2.94
CA ASP A 325 -25.43 -27.10 3.45
C ASP A 325 -26.27 -27.00 4.72
N ALA A 326 -27.33 -27.79 4.84
CA ALA A 326 -28.15 -27.84 6.06
C ALA A 326 -27.33 -28.34 7.27
N GLN A 327 -26.50 -29.38 7.09
CA GLN A 327 -25.62 -29.90 8.14
C GLN A 327 -24.54 -28.87 8.52
N ARG A 328 -23.95 -28.18 7.55
CA ARG A 328 -22.96 -27.11 7.81
C ARG A 328 -23.59 -25.96 8.60
N HIS A 329 -24.78 -25.50 8.20
CA HIS A 329 -25.51 -24.46 8.93
C HIS A 329 -25.85 -24.93 10.34
N TRP A 330 -26.26 -26.18 10.54
CA TRP A 330 -26.51 -26.72 11.87
C TRP A 330 -25.27 -26.66 12.77
N VAL A 331 -24.10 -27.07 12.27
CA VAL A 331 -22.85 -27.00 13.05
C VAL A 331 -22.50 -25.55 13.39
N LEU A 332 -22.65 -24.63 12.44
CA LEU A 332 -22.27 -23.23 12.63
C LEU A 332 -23.27 -22.45 13.50
N ASP A 333 -24.55 -22.47 13.14
CA ASP A 333 -25.60 -21.63 13.74
C ASP A 333 -26.24 -22.23 14.99
N GLY A 334 -26.24 -23.57 15.11
CA GLY A 334 -26.90 -24.27 16.21
C GLY A 334 -28.43 -24.28 16.12
N GLU A 335 -29.07 -24.86 17.14
CA GLU A 335 -30.52 -24.99 17.29
C GLU A 335 -31.09 -24.15 18.43
N GLY A 336 -30.28 -23.65 19.36
CA GLY A 336 -30.78 -22.93 20.54
C GLY A 336 -29.73 -22.42 21.51
N GLU A 337 -30.17 -22.05 22.71
CA GLU A 337 -29.29 -21.61 23.80
C GLU A 337 -28.63 -22.81 24.49
N TRP A 338 -27.45 -22.59 25.08
CA TRP A 338 -26.78 -23.60 25.91
C TRP A 338 -27.69 -24.07 27.06
N ALA A 339 -28.41 -23.12 27.69
CA ALA A 339 -29.29 -23.39 28.82
C ALA A 339 -30.49 -24.30 28.47
N ASP A 340 -30.87 -24.37 27.20
CA ASP A 340 -32.00 -25.19 26.72
C ASP A 340 -31.59 -26.65 26.45
N GLY A 341 -30.33 -27.03 26.71
CA GLY A 341 -29.80 -28.36 26.40
C GLY A 341 -29.77 -28.67 24.90
N LYS A 342 -29.72 -27.62 24.06
CA LYS A 342 -29.67 -27.71 22.60
C LYS A 342 -28.27 -27.40 22.08
N TRP A 343 -27.99 -27.83 20.86
CA TRP A 343 -26.74 -27.51 20.19
C TRP A 343 -26.62 -26.00 19.98
N TYR A 344 -25.61 -25.36 20.58
CA TYR A 344 -25.45 -23.91 20.55
C TYR A 344 -24.72 -23.41 19.30
N GLY A 345 -23.92 -24.26 18.65
CA GLY A 345 -23.24 -23.91 17.39
C GLY A 345 -21.99 -23.03 17.55
N VAL A 346 -21.14 -23.08 16.54
CA VAL A 346 -19.87 -22.34 16.48
C VAL A 346 -20.04 -20.81 16.59
N LYS A 347 -21.07 -20.23 15.94
CA LYS A 347 -21.29 -18.77 15.96
C LYS A 347 -21.56 -18.27 17.38
N ARG A 348 -22.30 -19.04 18.20
CA ARG A 348 -22.60 -18.67 19.59
C ARG A 348 -21.38 -18.79 20.49
N PHE A 349 -20.54 -19.80 20.29
CA PHE A 349 -19.25 -19.89 20.97
C PHE A 349 -18.41 -18.61 20.79
N PHE A 350 -18.32 -18.10 19.56
CA PHE A 350 -17.62 -16.85 19.31
C PHE A 350 -18.30 -15.62 19.93
N ARG A 351 -19.64 -15.51 19.87
CA ARG A 351 -20.37 -14.43 20.58
C ARG A 351 -20.08 -14.45 22.08
N TRP A 352 -20.05 -15.63 22.69
CA TRP A 352 -19.68 -15.79 24.10
C TRP A 352 -18.24 -15.34 24.36
N LEU A 353 -17.26 -15.73 23.53
CA LEU A 353 -15.87 -15.27 23.64
C LEU A 353 -15.76 -13.74 23.54
N GLU A 354 -16.57 -13.09 22.71
CA GLU A 354 -16.58 -11.63 22.59
C GLU A 354 -16.98 -10.93 23.88
N THR A 355 -17.90 -11.51 24.67
CA THR A 355 -18.22 -10.99 26.02
C THR A 355 -17.04 -11.08 26.99
N LYS A 356 -16.09 -11.98 26.74
CA LYS A 356 -14.87 -12.19 27.53
C LYS A 356 -13.65 -11.48 26.94
N SER A 357 -13.84 -10.57 26.00
CA SER A 357 -12.77 -9.82 25.33
C SER A 357 -11.92 -8.94 26.26
N TYR A 358 -12.30 -8.74 27.52
CA TYR A 358 -11.44 -8.09 28.52
C TYR A 358 -10.21 -8.94 28.90
N LYS A 359 -10.24 -10.27 28.68
CA LYS A 359 -9.10 -11.17 28.93
C LYS A 359 -8.12 -11.16 27.75
N MET A 360 -6.83 -10.96 28.03
CA MET A 360 -5.79 -10.83 26.98
C MET A 360 -5.66 -12.07 26.09
N HIS A 361 -5.64 -13.29 26.65
CA HIS A 361 -5.57 -14.53 25.86
C HIS A 361 -6.80 -14.74 24.95
N VAL A 362 -8.00 -14.30 25.38
CA VAL A 362 -9.21 -14.35 24.56
C VAL A 362 -9.11 -13.39 23.38
N ARG A 363 -8.57 -12.18 23.59
CA ARG A 363 -8.32 -11.23 22.48
C ARG A 363 -7.35 -11.80 21.45
N VAL A 364 -6.28 -12.44 21.89
CA VAL A 364 -5.28 -13.08 21.01
C VAL A 364 -5.92 -14.24 20.24
N LEU A 365 -6.79 -15.02 20.88
CA LEU A 365 -7.54 -16.08 20.20
C LEU A 365 -8.49 -15.51 19.14
N LEU A 366 -9.33 -14.54 19.51
CA LEU A 366 -10.27 -13.89 18.59
C LEU A 366 -9.56 -13.24 17.40
N SER A 367 -8.40 -12.61 17.61
CA SER A 367 -7.64 -11.99 16.50
C SER A 367 -7.18 -12.98 15.43
N ARG A 368 -7.05 -14.28 15.75
CA ARG A 368 -6.65 -15.32 14.79
C ARG A 368 -7.79 -15.77 13.87
N TYR A 369 -9.04 -15.52 14.24
CA TYR A 369 -10.23 -15.95 13.50
C TYR A 369 -11.09 -14.78 13.02
N ARG A 370 -10.60 -13.56 13.19
CA ARG A 370 -11.29 -12.34 12.76
C ARG A 370 -10.81 -11.94 11.38
N ALA A 371 -11.76 -11.65 10.49
CA ALA A 371 -11.49 -11.00 9.22
C ALA A 371 -12.30 -9.69 9.14
N TYR A 372 -11.85 -8.81 8.25
CA TYR A 372 -12.59 -7.62 7.92
C TYR A 372 -13.54 -7.92 6.77
N VAL A 373 -14.84 -7.75 7.00
CA VAL A 373 -15.88 -7.90 5.98
C VAL A 373 -16.44 -6.54 5.59
N PRO A 374 -16.90 -6.36 4.34
CA PRO A 374 -17.61 -5.15 3.95
C PRO A 374 -18.77 -4.86 4.92
N CYS A 375 -18.89 -3.60 5.33
CA CYS A 375 -19.93 -3.20 6.27
C CYS A 375 -21.30 -3.39 5.62
N GLN A 376 -22.14 -4.23 6.20
CA GLN A 376 -23.48 -4.54 5.70
C GLN A 376 -24.41 -3.30 5.71
N SER A 377 -24.22 -2.37 6.66
CA SER A 377 -25.06 -1.18 6.78
C SER A 377 -24.83 -0.15 5.67
N CYS A 378 -23.59 0.02 5.21
CA CYS A 378 -23.26 1.01 4.17
C CYS A 378 -22.79 0.37 2.86
N GLY A 379 -22.79 -0.97 2.76
CA GLY A 379 -22.28 -1.69 1.58
C GLY A 379 -20.81 -1.42 1.26
N GLY A 380 -20.02 -0.95 2.23
CA GLY A 380 -18.64 -0.49 2.00
C GLY A 380 -18.48 1.01 1.70
N ALA A 381 -19.57 1.76 1.52
CA ALA A 381 -19.52 3.18 1.15
C ALA A 381 -18.92 4.11 2.20
N ARG A 382 -18.75 3.65 3.44
CA ARG A 382 -18.21 4.39 4.60
C ARG A 382 -19.05 5.59 5.04
N LEU A 383 -20.06 5.97 4.28
CA LEU A 383 -20.91 7.13 4.49
C LEU A 383 -22.31 6.74 4.99
N LYS A 384 -23.03 7.72 5.55
CA LYS A 384 -24.45 7.61 5.86
C LYS A 384 -25.29 7.59 4.57
N PRO A 385 -26.48 6.96 4.59
CA PRO A 385 -27.40 6.96 3.45
C PRO A 385 -27.72 8.36 2.92
N ASP A 386 -27.85 9.36 3.81
CA ASP A 386 -28.18 10.75 3.42
C ASP A 386 -27.12 11.37 2.49
N ALA A 387 -25.84 11.01 2.62
CA ALA A 387 -24.79 11.48 1.73
C ALA A 387 -24.88 10.85 0.33
N LEU A 388 -25.44 9.63 0.23
CA LEU A 388 -25.59 8.87 -1.02
C LEU A 388 -26.81 9.31 -1.85
N LEU A 389 -27.60 10.26 -1.33
CA LEU A 389 -28.72 10.86 -2.06
C LEU A 389 -28.29 11.97 -3.03
N TRP A 390 -27.06 12.46 -2.90
CA TRP A 390 -26.53 13.56 -3.70
C TRP A 390 -25.74 13.04 -4.90
N ARG A 391 -26.03 13.55 -6.10
CA ARG A 391 -25.45 13.04 -7.36
C ARG A 391 -24.98 14.15 -8.30
N ILE A 392 -23.94 13.86 -9.08
CA ILE A 392 -23.41 14.75 -10.13
C ILE A 392 -23.43 14.06 -11.51
N GLY A 393 -23.55 14.85 -12.59
CA GLY A 393 -23.38 14.37 -13.96
C GLY A 393 -24.55 13.61 -14.58
N GLY A 394 -25.78 13.75 -14.06
CA GLY A 394 -26.97 13.18 -14.70
C GLY A 394 -27.37 13.95 -15.96
N SER A 395 -27.65 13.24 -17.07
CA SER A 395 -28.21 13.82 -18.30
C SER A 395 -29.74 13.94 -18.18
N GLN A 396 -30.30 15.08 -18.60
CA GLN A 396 -31.73 15.18 -18.92
C GLN A 396 -31.94 15.01 -20.43
N SER A 397 -31.93 13.77 -20.96
CA SER A 397 -32.49 13.49 -22.29
C SER A 397 -32.86 12.02 -22.51
N ARG A 398 -33.75 11.83 -23.50
CA ARG A 398 -34.76 10.78 -23.71
C ARG A 398 -34.25 9.43 -24.23
N ASN A 399 -35.00 8.39 -23.84
CA ASN A 399 -35.16 7.07 -24.48
C ASN A 399 -33.94 6.13 -24.53
N GLY A 400 -33.96 5.10 -23.67
CA GLY A 400 -33.18 3.87 -23.81
C GLY A 400 -33.35 2.99 -22.58
N LEU A 401 -33.90 1.79 -22.74
CA LEU A 401 -34.34 0.91 -21.65
C LEU A 401 -33.22 0.16 -20.91
N ASP A 402 -31.94 0.41 -21.22
CA ASP A 402 -30.80 -0.30 -20.60
C ASP A 402 -29.95 0.57 -19.63
N ALA A 403 -30.42 1.77 -19.26
CA ALA A 403 -29.64 2.78 -18.50
C ALA A 403 -30.35 3.35 -17.25
N ALA A 404 -30.85 2.48 -16.36
CA ALA A 404 -31.59 2.93 -15.16
C ALA A 404 -30.71 3.64 -14.09
N THR A 405 -29.38 3.46 -14.11
CA THR A 405 -28.44 4.11 -13.16
C THR A 405 -27.64 5.26 -13.78
N GLU A 406 -27.37 5.26 -15.09
CA GLU A 406 -26.62 6.35 -15.74
C GLU A 406 -27.45 7.63 -15.92
N SER A 407 -28.78 7.49 -16.00
CA SER A 407 -29.70 8.62 -16.19
C SER A 407 -29.83 9.55 -14.98
N GLN A 408 -29.41 9.13 -13.77
CA GLN A 408 -29.59 9.89 -12.52
C GLN A 408 -28.29 10.50 -11.95
N GLY A 409 -27.16 10.38 -12.66
CA GLY A 409 -25.85 10.83 -12.19
C GLY A 409 -25.21 9.91 -11.15
N LYS A 410 -23.97 10.21 -10.75
CA LYS A 410 -23.15 9.40 -9.83
C LYS A 410 -23.08 10.00 -8.44
N THR A 411 -23.17 9.16 -7.40
CA THR A 411 -22.90 9.57 -6.01
C THR A 411 -21.40 9.71 -5.75
N ILE A 412 -21.01 10.29 -4.62
CA ILE A 412 -19.58 10.38 -4.26
C ILE A 412 -18.96 8.99 -4.12
N HIS A 413 -19.70 8.01 -3.60
CA HIS A 413 -19.20 6.65 -3.47
C HIS A 413 -18.97 6.02 -4.85
N ASP A 414 -19.90 6.21 -5.80
CA ASP A 414 -19.75 5.70 -7.16
C ASP A 414 -18.50 6.26 -7.83
N VAL A 415 -18.27 7.59 -7.71
CA VAL A 415 -17.05 8.24 -8.21
C VAL A 415 -15.80 7.68 -7.55
N MET A 416 -15.85 7.39 -6.24
CA MET A 416 -14.72 6.81 -5.52
C MET A 416 -14.40 5.36 -5.90
N GLN A 417 -15.37 4.61 -6.43
CA GLN A 417 -15.21 3.23 -6.91
C GLN A 417 -14.76 3.13 -8.37
N LEU A 418 -14.88 4.20 -9.17
CA LEU A 418 -14.34 4.22 -10.52
C LEU A 418 -12.82 4.02 -10.50
N SER A 419 -12.30 3.37 -11.54
CA SER A 419 -10.87 3.43 -11.80
C SER A 419 -10.44 4.88 -12.01
N LEU A 420 -9.21 5.25 -11.68
CA LEU A 420 -8.73 6.62 -11.85
C LEU A 420 -8.78 7.07 -13.31
N ALA A 421 -8.59 6.14 -14.26
CA ALA A 421 -8.79 6.40 -15.67
C ALA A 421 -10.26 6.73 -16.02
N ASP A 422 -11.21 5.94 -15.53
CA ASP A 422 -12.64 6.18 -15.76
C ASP A 422 -13.14 7.43 -15.01
N CYS A 423 -12.60 7.68 -13.82
CA CYS A 423 -12.87 8.88 -13.03
C CYS A 423 -12.36 10.12 -13.77
N TYR A 424 -11.15 10.07 -14.34
CA TYR A 424 -10.63 11.14 -15.18
C TYR A 424 -11.50 11.40 -16.41
N ALA A 425 -11.89 10.35 -17.13
CA ALA A 425 -12.79 10.46 -18.28
C ALA A 425 -14.16 11.05 -17.88
N PHE A 426 -14.71 10.61 -16.75
CA PHE A 426 -15.94 11.15 -16.18
C PHE A 426 -15.84 12.66 -15.95
N PHE A 427 -14.80 13.14 -15.24
CA PHE A 427 -14.62 14.56 -14.98
C PHE A 427 -14.27 15.39 -16.23
N GLN A 428 -13.66 14.80 -17.25
CA GLN A 428 -13.49 15.46 -18.55
C GLN A 428 -14.83 15.70 -19.25
N SER A 429 -15.73 14.70 -19.23
CA SER A 429 -17.05 14.79 -19.85
C SER A 429 -18.10 15.54 -19.00
N LEU A 430 -17.81 15.76 -17.71
CA LEU A 430 -18.73 16.38 -16.77
C LEU A 430 -19.00 17.84 -17.12
N ASN A 431 -20.24 18.12 -17.54
CA ASN A 431 -20.77 19.45 -17.72
C ASN A 431 -21.77 19.73 -16.61
N LEU A 432 -21.48 20.73 -15.78
CA LEU A 432 -22.41 21.18 -14.74
C LEU A 432 -23.33 22.29 -15.30
N PRO A 433 -24.61 22.33 -14.89
CA PRO A 433 -25.54 23.34 -15.37
C PRO A 433 -25.13 24.75 -14.88
N PRO A 434 -25.09 25.77 -15.77
CA PRO A 434 -24.79 27.14 -15.37
C PRO A 434 -25.92 27.77 -14.52
N PRO A 435 -25.63 28.80 -13.71
CA PRO A 435 -24.35 29.50 -13.60
C PRO A 435 -23.37 28.77 -12.68
N LEU A 436 -22.16 28.51 -13.18
CA LEU A 436 -21.03 28.08 -12.35
C LEU A 436 -20.32 29.33 -11.85
N ASP A 437 -20.06 29.40 -10.55
CA ASP A 437 -19.18 30.41 -9.99
C ASP A 437 -17.71 30.08 -10.35
N GLU A 438 -16.87 31.12 -10.42
CA GLU A 438 -15.43 31.00 -10.73
C GLU A 438 -14.75 29.97 -9.80
N ALA A 439 -15.19 29.89 -8.55
CA ALA A 439 -14.67 28.96 -7.56
C ALA A 439 -14.96 27.48 -7.90
N THR A 440 -16.10 27.16 -8.54
CA THR A 440 -16.40 25.78 -8.97
C THR A 440 -15.60 25.41 -10.22
N ASP A 441 -15.34 26.36 -11.12
CA ASP A 441 -14.50 26.10 -12.30
C ASP A 441 -13.03 25.84 -11.90
N LEU A 442 -12.48 26.66 -11.01
CA LEU A 442 -11.15 26.42 -10.41
C LEU A 442 -11.08 25.05 -9.74
N LEU A 443 -12.10 24.67 -8.96
CA LEU A 443 -12.18 23.37 -8.29
C LEU A 443 -12.18 22.20 -9.29
N LEU A 444 -12.99 22.29 -10.36
CA LEU A 444 -13.02 21.27 -11.41
C LEU A 444 -11.69 21.18 -12.16
N SER A 445 -11.04 22.31 -12.42
CA SER A 445 -9.73 22.35 -13.09
C SER A 445 -8.67 21.62 -12.25
N GLU A 446 -8.72 21.78 -10.93
CA GLU A 446 -7.78 21.15 -10.00
C GLU A 446 -8.03 19.63 -9.89
N ILE A 447 -9.30 19.22 -9.79
CA ILE A 447 -9.69 17.79 -9.80
C ILE A 447 -9.19 17.11 -11.09
N ARG A 448 -9.47 17.73 -12.26
CA ARG A 448 -9.04 17.21 -13.56
C ARG A 448 -7.51 17.12 -13.66
N THR A 449 -6.80 18.12 -13.16
CA THR A 449 -5.34 18.18 -13.18
C THR A 449 -4.71 17.08 -12.33
N ARG A 450 -5.19 16.88 -11.10
CA ARG A 450 -4.70 15.83 -10.19
C ARG A 450 -5.01 14.43 -10.71
N LEU A 451 -6.22 14.21 -11.23
CA LEU A 451 -6.59 12.94 -11.86
C LEU A 451 -5.72 12.63 -13.09
N ARG A 452 -5.42 13.64 -13.92
CA ARG A 452 -4.50 13.49 -15.05
C ARG A 452 -3.13 13.02 -14.57
N TYR A 453 -2.55 13.66 -13.55
CA TYR A 453 -1.23 13.26 -13.04
C TYR A 453 -1.22 11.81 -12.55
N LEU A 454 -2.25 11.37 -11.84
CA LEU A 454 -2.41 9.97 -11.40
C LEU A 454 -2.46 8.99 -12.57
N VAL A 455 -3.14 9.34 -13.65
CA VAL A 455 -3.19 8.51 -14.86
C VAL A 455 -1.83 8.51 -15.59
N GLU A 456 -1.17 9.66 -15.70
CA GLU A 456 0.13 9.81 -16.36
C GLU A 456 1.25 9.03 -15.65
N VAL A 457 1.27 9.00 -14.30
CA VAL A 457 2.22 8.15 -13.53
C VAL A 457 1.91 6.65 -13.64
N GLY A 458 0.82 6.25 -14.29
CA GLY A 458 0.46 4.85 -14.50
C GLY A 458 -0.39 4.24 -13.38
N LEU A 459 -1.05 5.05 -12.54
CA LEU A 459 -1.95 4.57 -11.48
C LEU A 459 -3.42 4.49 -11.93
N GLY A 460 -3.71 4.63 -13.22
CA GLY A 460 -5.08 4.68 -13.76
C GLY A 460 -5.98 3.50 -13.38
N TYR A 461 -5.41 2.34 -13.02
CA TYR A 461 -6.14 1.14 -12.60
C TYR A 461 -6.62 1.16 -11.15
N LEU A 462 -6.07 2.04 -10.31
CA LEU A 462 -6.49 2.17 -8.91
C LEU A 462 -7.83 2.91 -8.80
N THR A 463 -8.44 2.82 -7.63
CA THR A 463 -9.65 3.58 -7.28
C THR A 463 -9.33 4.58 -6.17
N LEU A 464 -10.12 5.65 -6.04
CA LEU A 464 -9.92 6.63 -4.96
C LEU A 464 -10.23 6.04 -3.56
N ASP A 465 -11.07 5.01 -3.48
CA ASP A 465 -11.39 4.32 -2.23
C ASP A 465 -10.35 3.26 -1.80
N ARG A 466 -9.40 2.90 -2.69
CA ARG A 466 -8.34 1.93 -2.39
C ARG A 466 -7.57 2.37 -1.15
N GLN A 467 -7.42 1.45 -0.19
CA GLN A 467 -6.81 1.76 1.11
C GLN A 467 -5.30 1.96 0.98
N SER A 468 -4.76 2.99 1.63
CA SER A 468 -3.34 3.34 1.56
C SER A 468 -2.42 2.19 1.99
N ARG A 469 -2.86 1.39 2.96
CA ARG A 469 -2.12 0.22 3.49
C ARG A 469 -2.02 -0.97 2.51
N THR A 470 -2.82 -0.96 1.45
CA THR A 470 -2.88 -2.04 0.44
C THR A 470 -2.15 -1.69 -0.84
N LEU A 471 -1.51 -0.52 -0.87
CA LEU A 471 -0.66 -0.08 -1.95
C LEU A 471 0.74 -0.66 -1.75
N SER A 472 1.37 -1.09 -2.84
CA SER A 472 2.80 -1.39 -2.93
C SER A 472 3.65 -0.14 -2.69
N GLY A 473 4.93 -0.33 -2.36
CA GLY A 473 5.87 0.78 -2.17
C GLY A 473 5.95 1.71 -3.39
N GLY A 474 6.04 1.14 -4.60
CA GLY A 474 6.04 1.91 -5.84
C GLY A 474 4.73 2.67 -6.11
N GLU A 475 3.56 2.10 -5.77
CA GLU A 475 2.29 2.82 -5.89
C GLU A 475 2.22 4.01 -4.92
N VAL A 476 2.63 3.83 -3.66
CA VAL A 476 2.70 4.91 -2.67
C VAL A 476 3.59 6.04 -3.15
N GLN A 477 4.77 5.69 -3.66
CA GLN A 477 5.73 6.66 -4.16
C GLN A 477 5.17 7.46 -5.33
N ARG A 478 4.51 6.80 -6.30
CA ARG A 478 3.87 7.46 -7.44
C ARG A 478 2.70 8.35 -7.01
N VAL A 479 1.90 7.94 -6.02
CA VAL A 479 0.87 8.81 -5.43
C VAL A 479 1.51 10.07 -4.84
N ASN A 480 2.56 9.93 -4.04
CA ASN A 480 3.26 11.07 -3.44
C ASN A 480 3.89 11.99 -4.50
N LEU A 481 4.42 11.43 -5.60
CA LEU A 481 4.93 12.19 -6.73
C LEU A 481 3.85 13.05 -7.40
N THR A 482 2.62 12.54 -7.52
CA THR A 482 1.50 13.35 -8.03
C THR A 482 1.10 14.48 -7.08
N THR A 483 1.16 14.24 -5.77
CA THR A 483 0.92 15.28 -4.77
C THR A 483 1.98 16.38 -4.89
N ALA A 484 3.25 16.03 -5.08
CA ALA A 484 4.34 16.99 -5.30
C ALA A 484 4.16 17.82 -6.59
N LEU A 485 3.63 17.23 -7.66
CA LEU A 485 3.27 17.97 -8.87
C LEU A 485 2.06 18.90 -8.66
N GLY A 486 1.09 18.48 -7.85
CA GLY A 486 -0.13 19.24 -7.57
C GLY A 486 0.10 20.49 -6.72
N THR A 487 1.07 20.47 -5.80
CA THR A 487 1.35 21.60 -4.91
C THR A 487 2.08 22.77 -5.60
N SER A 488 2.54 22.59 -6.85
CA SER A 488 3.17 23.64 -7.68
C SER A 488 4.34 24.37 -6.99
N LEU A 489 5.10 23.66 -6.15
CA LEU A 489 6.26 24.22 -5.46
C LEU A 489 7.42 24.52 -6.43
N VAL A 490 8.18 25.58 -6.13
CA VAL A 490 9.38 26.01 -6.88
C VAL A 490 10.56 26.18 -5.93
N ASN A 491 11.78 26.20 -6.45
CA ASN A 491 13.02 26.32 -5.67
C ASN A 491 13.14 25.26 -4.55
N THR A 492 12.59 24.07 -4.77
CA THR A 492 12.60 22.96 -3.81
C THR A 492 13.56 21.88 -4.29
N LEU A 493 14.24 21.21 -3.35
CA LEU A 493 15.05 20.03 -3.61
C LEU A 493 14.20 18.76 -3.41
N TYR A 494 13.92 18.03 -4.48
CA TYR A 494 13.26 16.74 -4.40
C TYR A 494 14.30 15.62 -4.39
N VAL A 495 14.26 14.77 -3.36
CA VAL A 495 15.11 13.59 -3.25
C VAL A 495 14.23 12.35 -3.42
N LEU A 496 14.47 11.57 -4.49
CA LEU A 496 13.62 10.43 -4.88
C LEU A 496 14.39 9.12 -4.75
N ASP A 497 13.75 8.11 -4.14
CA ASP A 497 14.35 6.79 -3.92
C ASP A 497 13.81 5.75 -4.91
N GLU A 498 14.49 5.54 -6.03
CA GLU A 498 14.14 4.52 -7.05
C GLU A 498 12.67 4.60 -7.55
N PRO A 499 12.26 5.74 -8.12
CA PRO A 499 10.89 5.94 -8.62
C PRO A 499 10.43 4.95 -9.70
N SER A 500 11.35 4.19 -10.32
CA SER A 500 11.03 3.14 -11.29
C SER A 500 10.55 1.82 -10.68
N ILE A 501 10.56 1.65 -9.36
CA ILE A 501 10.16 0.39 -8.71
C ILE A 501 8.72 -0.01 -9.03
N GLY A 502 8.55 -1.30 -9.34
CA GLY A 502 7.27 -1.90 -9.72
C GLY A 502 6.65 -1.29 -10.98
N LEU A 503 7.42 -0.53 -11.78
CA LEU A 503 7.01 -0.09 -13.11
C LEU A 503 7.48 -1.05 -14.18
N HIS A 504 6.57 -1.35 -15.09
CA HIS A 504 6.93 -2.05 -16.31
C HIS A 504 7.79 -1.14 -17.22
N PRO A 505 8.78 -1.68 -17.95
CA PRO A 505 9.67 -0.89 -18.83
C PRO A 505 8.96 0.04 -19.82
N ARG A 506 7.74 -0.32 -20.24
CA ARG A 506 6.87 0.53 -21.07
C ARG A 506 6.57 1.90 -20.43
N ASP A 507 6.35 1.92 -19.12
CA ASP A 507 5.82 3.07 -18.39
C ASP A 507 6.95 3.99 -17.84
N ILE A 508 8.21 3.55 -17.89
CA ILE A 508 9.39 4.32 -17.46
C ILE A 508 9.52 5.63 -18.25
N GLY A 509 9.22 5.64 -19.55
CA GLY A 509 9.25 6.86 -20.35
C GLY A 509 8.26 7.94 -19.87
N ARG A 510 7.10 7.52 -19.32
CA ARG A 510 6.12 8.46 -18.73
C ARG A 510 6.66 9.05 -17.44
N LEU A 511 7.26 8.22 -16.58
CA LEU A 511 7.92 8.67 -15.36
C LEU A 511 9.01 9.70 -15.66
N ILE A 512 9.89 9.44 -16.63
CA ILE A 512 10.95 10.39 -17.04
C ILE A 512 10.36 11.74 -17.44
N THR A 513 9.28 11.74 -18.22
CA THR A 513 8.58 12.96 -18.63
C THR A 513 8.08 13.76 -17.43
N ILE A 514 7.56 13.07 -16.42
CA ILE A 514 7.08 13.67 -15.17
C ILE A 514 8.22 14.25 -14.34
N LEU A 515 9.35 13.53 -14.21
CA LEU A 515 10.53 14.02 -13.50
C LEU A 515 11.09 15.28 -14.18
N HIS A 516 11.14 15.30 -15.51
CA HIS A 516 11.53 16.50 -16.27
C HIS A 516 10.55 17.66 -16.04
N ARG A 517 9.23 17.42 -16.05
CA ARG A 517 8.25 18.48 -15.70
C ARG A 517 8.47 19.04 -14.29
N LEU A 518 8.73 18.17 -13.30
CA LEU A 518 8.99 18.61 -11.93
C LEU A 518 10.26 19.48 -11.83
N ARG A 519 11.32 19.11 -12.56
CA ARG A 519 12.55 19.90 -12.70
C ARG A 519 12.26 21.24 -13.39
N ASP A 520 11.59 21.20 -14.53
CA ASP A 520 11.35 22.36 -15.40
C ASP A 520 10.41 23.39 -14.76
N ALA A 521 9.62 22.99 -13.75
CA ALA A 521 8.87 23.89 -12.87
C ALA A 521 9.78 24.79 -12.00
N GLY A 522 11.11 24.59 -12.03
CA GLY A 522 12.09 25.37 -11.26
C GLY A 522 12.56 24.66 -10.00
N ASN A 523 12.57 23.32 -9.99
CA ASN A 523 13.05 22.52 -8.87
C ASN A 523 14.35 21.79 -9.20
N THR A 524 15.04 21.32 -8.16
CA THR A 524 16.24 20.48 -8.30
C THR A 524 15.89 19.05 -7.91
N LEU A 525 16.31 18.07 -8.71
CA LEU A 525 16.00 16.66 -8.46
C LEU A 525 17.30 15.89 -8.17
N LEU A 526 17.30 15.14 -7.08
CA LEU A 526 18.32 14.16 -6.72
C LEU A 526 17.67 12.78 -6.68
N VAL A 527 17.90 11.97 -7.69
CA VAL A 527 17.20 10.69 -7.87
C VAL A 527 18.17 9.55 -7.64
N VAL A 528 17.94 8.67 -6.66
CA VAL A 528 18.68 7.41 -6.53
C VAL A 528 18.08 6.40 -7.49
N GLU A 529 18.84 5.91 -8.47
CA GLU A 529 18.32 5.00 -9.49
C GLU A 529 19.35 4.01 -10.05
N HIS A 530 18.80 2.90 -10.53
CA HIS A 530 19.50 1.80 -11.19
C HIS A 530 18.94 1.51 -12.58
N ASP A 531 17.76 2.03 -12.93
CA ASP A 531 17.19 1.83 -14.26
C ASP A 531 18.03 2.51 -15.37
N PRO A 532 18.41 1.77 -16.43
CA PRO A 532 19.19 2.32 -17.54
C PRO A 532 18.58 3.54 -18.23
N ASP A 533 17.25 3.57 -18.39
CA ASP A 533 16.59 4.63 -19.15
C ASP A 533 16.48 5.91 -18.31
N VAL A 534 16.24 5.79 -17.00
CA VAL A 534 16.29 6.95 -16.09
C VAL A 534 17.71 7.51 -15.99
N ILE A 535 18.73 6.65 -15.86
CA ILE A 535 20.14 7.09 -15.85
C ILE A 535 20.50 7.84 -17.14
N ARG A 536 20.01 7.36 -18.30
CA ARG A 536 20.26 8.01 -19.59
C ARG A 536 19.55 9.36 -19.75
N ALA A 537 18.41 9.55 -19.09
CA ALA A 537 17.63 10.77 -19.14
C ALA A 537 18.11 11.87 -18.18
N ALA A 538 19.10 11.58 -17.35
CA ALA A 538 19.67 12.50 -16.37
C ALA A 538 20.51 13.63 -17.00
N ASP A 539 20.42 14.82 -16.43
CA ASP A 539 21.31 15.93 -16.79
C ASP A 539 22.74 15.62 -16.30
N ARG A 540 22.84 15.02 -15.10
CA ARG A 540 24.09 14.55 -14.50
C ARG A 540 23.93 13.21 -13.81
N ILE A 541 25.02 12.46 -13.80
CA ILE A 541 25.12 11.16 -13.15
C ILE A 541 26.23 11.22 -12.12
N LEU A 542 25.92 10.79 -10.90
CA LEU A 542 26.82 10.60 -9.78
C LEU A 542 26.95 9.10 -9.51
N ASP A 543 28.10 8.52 -9.86
CA ASP A 543 28.38 7.11 -9.66
C ASP A 543 29.16 6.91 -8.35
N MET A 544 28.55 6.17 -7.42
CA MET A 544 29.06 5.85 -6.09
C MET A 544 29.72 4.47 -6.08
N GLY A 545 30.89 4.33 -5.46
CA GLY A 545 31.59 3.04 -5.42
C GLY A 545 33.03 3.14 -4.90
N PRO A 546 33.94 2.25 -5.33
CA PRO A 546 33.76 1.19 -6.34
C PRO A 546 33.06 -0.10 -5.84
N GLY A 547 32.81 -0.25 -4.55
CA GLY A 547 32.18 -1.46 -3.99
C GLY A 547 31.20 -1.16 -2.86
N PRO A 548 30.62 -2.19 -2.23
CA PRO A 548 29.70 -2.04 -1.11
C PRO A 548 30.45 -1.80 0.22
N GLY A 549 29.77 -1.21 1.21
CA GLY A 549 30.27 -1.07 2.59
C GLY A 549 31.53 -0.21 2.67
N GLU A 550 32.56 -0.69 3.39
CA GLU A 550 33.84 0.01 3.54
C GLU A 550 34.60 0.22 2.21
N ARG A 551 34.33 -0.59 1.19
CA ARG A 551 34.90 -0.43 -0.16
C ARG A 551 34.20 0.65 -0.97
N GLY A 552 33.06 1.15 -0.49
CA GLY A 552 32.30 2.23 -1.10
C GLY A 552 32.67 3.61 -0.54
N GLY A 553 31.66 4.50 -0.52
CA GLY A 553 31.77 5.82 0.09
C GLY A 553 32.63 6.82 -0.67
N GLN A 554 32.98 6.52 -1.93
CA GLN A 554 33.73 7.41 -2.81
C GLN A 554 32.93 7.72 -4.08
N ILE A 555 33.15 8.90 -4.63
CA ILE A 555 32.65 9.26 -5.95
C ILE A 555 33.58 8.65 -7.00
N VAL A 556 33.06 7.73 -7.81
CA VAL A 556 33.78 7.13 -8.94
C VAL A 556 33.70 8.04 -10.16
N PHE A 557 32.56 8.67 -10.37
CA PHE A 557 32.33 9.59 -11.47
C PHE A 557 31.25 10.62 -11.12
N PHE A 558 31.40 11.85 -11.61
CA PHE A 558 30.35 12.87 -11.58
C PHE A 558 30.37 13.69 -12.88
N GLY A 559 29.25 13.72 -13.60
CA GLY A 559 29.15 14.47 -14.86
C GLY A 559 28.06 13.95 -15.81
N PRO A 560 28.04 14.43 -17.06
CA PRO A 560 27.03 14.03 -18.04
C PRO A 560 27.31 12.63 -18.63
N LEU A 561 26.26 11.97 -19.13
CA LEU A 561 26.29 10.62 -19.69
C LEU A 561 27.43 10.36 -20.71
N PRO A 562 27.71 11.23 -21.70
CA PRO A 562 28.78 10.97 -22.68
C PRO A 562 30.17 10.87 -22.05
N LYS A 563 30.39 11.49 -20.88
CA LYS A 563 31.65 11.36 -20.13
C LYS A 563 31.65 10.10 -19.26
N LEU A 564 30.52 9.69 -18.70
CA LEU A 564 30.38 8.44 -17.94
C LEU A 564 30.74 7.24 -18.81
N LEU A 565 30.19 7.18 -20.03
CA LEU A 565 30.42 6.06 -20.95
C LEU A 565 31.90 5.91 -21.35
N LYS A 566 32.72 6.96 -21.23
CA LYS A 566 34.18 6.89 -21.45
C LYS A 566 34.96 6.40 -20.22
N SER A 567 34.33 6.36 -19.05
CA SER A 567 34.96 5.89 -17.81
C SER A 567 35.12 4.38 -17.83
N LYS A 568 36.36 3.91 -17.64
CA LYS A 568 36.68 2.48 -17.44
C LYS A 568 36.52 2.04 -15.98
N ARG A 569 36.60 2.99 -15.04
CA ARG A 569 36.54 2.72 -13.59
C ARG A 569 35.10 2.50 -13.10
N SER A 570 34.12 3.09 -13.77
CA SER A 570 32.70 2.96 -13.42
C SER A 570 32.17 1.58 -13.81
N LEU A 571 31.69 0.83 -12.83
CA LEU A 571 31.02 -0.46 -13.04
C LEU A 571 29.69 -0.25 -13.78
N THR A 572 28.94 0.78 -13.38
CA THR A 572 27.71 1.21 -14.05
C THR A 572 27.94 1.44 -15.54
N ALA A 573 29.03 2.13 -15.91
CA ALA A 573 29.36 2.37 -17.31
C ALA A 573 29.69 1.08 -18.09
N GLN A 574 30.30 0.06 -17.45
CA GLN A 574 30.58 -1.23 -18.08
C GLN A 574 29.29 -1.98 -18.44
N TYR A 575 28.28 -1.96 -17.56
CA TYR A 575 26.96 -2.52 -17.83
C TYR A 575 26.20 -1.72 -18.91
N LEU A 576 26.20 -0.38 -18.83
CA LEU A 576 25.53 0.47 -19.82
C LEU A 576 26.11 0.34 -21.23
N ARG A 577 27.40 0.00 -21.36
CA ARG A 577 28.06 -0.31 -22.65
C ARG A 577 27.83 -1.74 -23.12
N GLY A 578 27.31 -2.62 -22.27
CA GLY A 578 27.18 -4.05 -22.54
C GLY A 578 28.49 -4.84 -22.50
N GLU A 579 29.54 -4.31 -21.86
CA GLU A 579 30.81 -5.04 -21.63
C GLU A 579 30.65 -6.11 -20.56
N LYS A 580 29.84 -5.82 -19.54
CA LYS A 580 29.36 -6.78 -18.55
C LYS A 580 27.89 -7.06 -18.77
N LEU A 581 27.50 -8.31 -18.58
CA LEU A 581 26.12 -8.78 -18.64
C LEU A 581 25.77 -9.40 -17.29
N VAL A 582 24.53 -9.20 -16.86
CA VAL A 582 24.00 -9.70 -15.59
C VAL A 582 23.89 -11.23 -15.59
N SER A 583 23.50 -11.80 -16.73
CA SER A 583 23.36 -13.24 -16.92
C SER A 583 24.08 -13.71 -18.19
N SER A 584 24.59 -14.94 -18.15
CA SER A 584 25.16 -15.63 -19.32
C SER A 584 24.04 -16.21 -20.19
N PRO A 585 24.26 -16.45 -21.50
CA PRO A 585 23.25 -17.05 -22.37
C PRO A 585 22.80 -18.43 -21.87
N HIS A 586 21.51 -18.72 -22.06
CA HIS A 586 20.74 -19.84 -21.52
C HIS A 586 21.44 -21.21 -21.53
N HIS A 587 21.28 -21.95 -20.44
CA HIS A 587 21.53 -23.40 -20.41
C HIS A 587 20.42 -24.13 -21.20
N ALA A 588 20.76 -25.29 -21.78
CA ALA A 588 19.78 -26.10 -22.49
C ALA A 588 18.65 -26.53 -21.54
N ILE A 589 17.43 -26.08 -21.82
CA ILE A 589 16.26 -26.33 -21.00
C ILE A 589 15.83 -27.80 -21.17
N SER A 590 16.00 -28.60 -20.12
CA SER A 590 15.45 -29.97 -20.07
C SER A 590 13.94 -29.90 -19.81
N PRO A 591 13.08 -30.69 -20.49
CA PRO A 591 11.63 -30.69 -20.23
C PRO A 591 11.35 -30.98 -18.75
N SER A 592 10.50 -30.16 -18.12
CA SER A 592 10.14 -30.38 -16.72
C SER A 592 9.14 -31.55 -16.65
N PRO A 593 9.38 -32.56 -15.79
CA PRO A 593 8.46 -33.70 -15.66
C PRO A 593 7.17 -33.35 -14.91
N HIS A 594 7.13 -32.21 -14.19
CA HIS A 594 6.01 -31.84 -13.31
C HIS A 594 5.65 -30.36 -13.47
N SER A 595 4.35 -30.05 -13.45
CA SER A 595 3.84 -28.68 -13.47
C SER A 595 2.75 -28.49 -12.42
N LEU A 596 2.64 -27.26 -11.93
CA LEU A 596 1.58 -26.80 -11.06
C LEU A 596 0.54 -26.07 -11.91
N ARG A 597 -0.73 -26.46 -11.83
CA ARG A 597 -1.80 -25.88 -12.66
C ARG A 597 -2.82 -25.18 -11.79
N ILE A 598 -2.97 -23.88 -12.00
CA ILE A 598 -4.00 -23.06 -11.38
C ILE A 598 -5.17 -23.00 -12.35
N LEU A 599 -6.34 -23.49 -11.95
CA LEU A 599 -7.51 -23.53 -12.80
C LEU A 599 -8.53 -22.45 -12.39
N GLY A 600 -8.99 -21.68 -13.36
CA GLY A 600 -10.10 -20.74 -13.26
C GLY A 600 -9.88 -19.60 -12.26
N ALA A 601 -8.68 -19.01 -12.22
CA ALA A 601 -8.38 -17.90 -11.34
C ALA A 601 -9.19 -16.64 -11.73
N ALA A 602 -10.02 -16.15 -10.83
CA ALA A 602 -11.03 -15.13 -11.07
C ALA A 602 -11.14 -14.08 -9.94
N GLU A 603 -10.08 -13.93 -9.13
CA GLU A 603 -10.02 -12.93 -8.06
C GLU A 603 -9.69 -11.53 -8.62
N HIS A 604 -10.28 -10.48 -8.04
CA HIS A 604 -10.20 -9.08 -8.51
C HIS A 604 -10.45 -8.93 -10.02
N ASN A 605 -9.41 -8.59 -10.78
CA ASN A 605 -9.49 -8.36 -12.22
C ASN A 605 -9.11 -9.58 -13.08
N LEU A 606 -8.75 -10.72 -12.47
CA LEU A 606 -8.41 -11.94 -13.21
C LEU A 606 -9.63 -12.50 -13.94
N LYS A 607 -9.48 -12.85 -15.22
CA LYS A 607 -10.60 -13.25 -16.10
C LYS A 607 -10.76 -14.77 -16.23
N ASN A 608 -10.91 -15.47 -15.10
CA ASN A 608 -11.07 -16.93 -15.06
C ASN A 608 -9.96 -17.67 -15.84
N ILE A 609 -8.70 -17.32 -15.54
CA ILE A 609 -7.53 -17.81 -16.28
C ILE A 609 -7.06 -19.18 -15.76
N ASP A 610 -6.61 -20.04 -16.68
CA ASP A 610 -5.92 -21.28 -16.37
C ASP A 610 -4.41 -21.07 -16.60
N VAL A 611 -3.58 -21.26 -15.57
CA VAL A 611 -2.14 -20.97 -15.58
C VAL A 611 -1.36 -22.24 -15.26
N GLU A 612 -0.36 -22.57 -16.09
CA GLU A 612 0.57 -23.67 -15.86
C GLU A 612 1.96 -23.15 -15.50
N ILE A 613 2.49 -23.61 -14.37
CA ILE A 613 3.80 -23.23 -13.82
C ILE A 613 4.69 -24.49 -13.82
N PRO A 614 5.72 -24.56 -14.69
CA PRO A 614 6.64 -25.70 -14.67
C PRO A 614 7.50 -25.70 -13.41
N LEU A 615 7.64 -26.86 -12.76
CA LEU A 615 8.46 -27.02 -11.55
C LEU A 615 9.95 -27.22 -11.90
N ASN A 616 10.81 -27.07 -10.89
CA ASN A 616 12.27 -27.18 -10.97
C ASN A 616 12.92 -26.18 -11.94
N ARG A 617 12.34 -24.98 -12.02
CA ARG A 617 12.75 -23.91 -12.94
C ARG A 617 12.61 -22.54 -12.29
N LEU A 618 13.28 -21.55 -12.89
CA LEU A 618 13.01 -20.14 -12.66
C LEU A 618 11.87 -19.68 -13.55
N VAL A 619 10.67 -19.54 -12.98
CA VAL A 619 9.49 -19.02 -13.67
C VAL A 619 9.31 -17.55 -13.32
N CYS A 620 9.32 -16.68 -14.33
CA CYS A 620 9.08 -15.25 -14.15
C CYS A 620 7.65 -14.88 -14.55
N ILE A 621 6.92 -14.25 -13.63
CA ILE A 621 5.61 -13.66 -13.89
C ILE A 621 5.81 -12.17 -14.11
N THR A 622 5.44 -11.71 -15.29
CA THR A 622 5.68 -10.34 -15.73
C THR A 622 4.40 -9.75 -16.33
N GLY A 623 4.50 -8.51 -16.79
CA GLY A 623 3.38 -7.74 -17.31
C GLY A 623 3.18 -6.43 -16.57
N VAL A 624 2.29 -5.58 -17.07
CA VAL A 624 2.15 -4.18 -16.60
C VAL A 624 1.66 -4.07 -15.16
N SER A 625 1.90 -2.93 -14.50
CA SER A 625 1.41 -2.69 -13.14
C SER A 625 -0.13 -2.74 -13.11
N GLY A 626 -0.70 -3.44 -12.14
CA GLY A 626 -2.15 -3.68 -12.07
C GLY A 626 -2.70 -4.79 -12.97
N SER A 627 -1.85 -5.58 -13.67
CA SER A 627 -2.33 -6.69 -14.53
C SER A 627 -2.86 -7.91 -13.77
N GLY A 628 -2.64 -7.99 -12.45
CA GLY A 628 -3.08 -9.10 -11.60
C GLY A 628 -1.98 -10.05 -11.10
N LYS A 629 -0.69 -9.68 -11.26
CA LYS A 629 0.47 -10.51 -10.85
C LYS A 629 0.44 -10.92 -9.37
N SER A 630 0.37 -9.95 -8.46
CA SER A 630 0.31 -10.21 -7.01
C SER A 630 -0.98 -10.94 -6.62
N THR A 631 -2.12 -10.63 -7.26
CA THR A 631 -3.38 -11.37 -7.06
C THR A 631 -3.21 -12.86 -7.40
N LEU A 632 -2.59 -13.17 -8.54
CA LEU A 632 -2.38 -14.55 -8.96
C LEU A 632 -1.44 -15.30 -8.01
N ILE A 633 -0.37 -14.67 -7.55
CA ILE A 633 0.69 -15.34 -6.79
C ILE A 633 0.44 -15.36 -5.29
N GLU A 634 0.08 -14.23 -4.70
CA GLU A 634 -0.13 -14.14 -3.26
C GLU A 634 -1.53 -14.58 -2.87
N GLU A 635 -2.57 -14.04 -3.53
CA GLU A 635 -3.96 -14.28 -3.11
C GLU A 635 -4.49 -15.63 -3.59
N VAL A 636 -4.18 -16.03 -4.83
CA VAL A 636 -4.65 -17.30 -5.39
C VAL A 636 -3.66 -18.43 -5.08
N LEU A 637 -2.42 -18.35 -5.57
CA LEU A 637 -1.47 -19.46 -5.48
C LEU A 637 -0.98 -19.73 -4.05
N TYR A 638 -0.39 -18.73 -3.38
CA TYR A 638 0.22 -18.92 -2.07
C TYR A 638 -0.81 -19.31 -1.01
N ARG A 639 -1.89 -18.53 -0.87
CA ARG A 639 -2.98 -18.87 0.08
C ARG A 639 -3.67 -20.18 -0.29
N GLY A 640 -3.87 -20.45 -1.58
CA GLY A 640 -4.45 -21.71 -2.05
C GLY A 640 -3.60 -22.91 -1.65
N LEU A 641 -2.29 -22.85 -1.88
CA LEU A 641 -1.34 -23.89 -1.47
C LEU A 641 -1.25 -24.04 0.05
N LEU A 642 -1.22 -22.96 0.82
CA LEU A 642 -1.25 -23.04 2.28
C LEU A 642 -2.51 -23.77 2.77
N ARG A 643 -3.67 -23.47 2.17
CA ARG A 643 -4.94 -24.13 2.48
C ARG A 643 -4.89 -25.63 2.14
N LEU A 644 -4.39 -25.99 0.96
CA LEU A 644 -4.23 -27.39 0.54
C LEU A 644 -3.24 -28.16 1.42
N LYS A 645 -2.25 -27.48 1.99
CA LYS A 645 -1.27 -28.05 2.94
C LYS A 645 -1.73 -27.99 4.40
N GLY A 646 -2.97 -27.60 4.67
CA GLY A 646 -3.54 -27.54 6.04
C GLY A 646 -2.94 -26.45 6.93
N ARG A 647 -2.23 -25.47 6.36
CA ARG A 647 -1.66 -24.33 7.10
C ARG A 647 -2.70 -23.21 7.24
N PRO A 648 -2.74 -22.50 8.39
CA PRO A 648 -3.65 -21.37 8.56
C PRO A 648 -3.28 -20.25 7.59
N THR A 649 -4.28 -19.73 6.89
CA THR A 649 -4.13 -18.66 5.91
C THR A 649 -5.46 -17.91 5.78
N GLU A 650 -5.43 -16.66 5.33
CA GLU A 650 -6.64 -15.94 4.92
C GLU A 650 -7.35 -16.68 3.77
N GLN A 651 -8.62 -16.35 3.51
CA GLN A 651 -9.37 -16.93 2.40
C GLN A 651 -8.57 -16.78 1.10
N PRO A 652 -8.28 -17.89 0.39
CA PRO A 652 -7.68 -17.82 -0.93
C PRO A 652 -8.60 -17.09 -1.91
N GLY A 653 -8.02 -16.34 -2.84
CA GLY A 653 -8.74 -15.71 -3.92
C GLY A 653 -9.54 -16.72 -4.74
N ARG A 654 -10.61 -16.28 -5.39
CA ARG A 654 -11.51 -17.11 -6.21
C ARG A 654 -10.74 -17.86 -7.30
N HIS A 655 -10.77 -19.18 -7.20
CA HIS A 655 -10.24 -20.11 -8.21
C HIS A 655 -11.02 -21.42 -8.15
N ARG A 656 -10.90 -22.24 -9.21
CA ARG A 656 -11.58 -23.54 -9.31
C ARG A 656 -10.79 -24.66 -8.63
N ALA A 657 -9.51 -24.80 -8.93
CA ALA A 657 -8.63 -25.80 -8.33
C ALA A 657 -7.15 -25.44 -8.53
N ILE A 658 -6.27 -26.05 -7.73
CA ILE A 658 -4.81 -26.05 -7.94
C ILE A 658 -4.37 -27.52 -8.00
N GLU A 659 -3.86 -27.97 -9.14
CA GLU A 659 -3.39 -29.35 -9.40
C GLU A 659 -1.85 -29.41 -9.41
N GLY A 660 -1.26 -30.56 -9.11
CA GLY A 660 0.21 -30.74 -9.08
C GLY A 660 0.87 -30.30 -7.77
N HIS A 661 0.07 -29.97 -6.74
CA HIS A 661 0.55 -29.50 -5.45
C HIS A 661 1.23 -30.61 -4.61
N GLU A 662 1.03 -31.87 -4.98
CA GLU A 662 1.66 -33.07 -4.42
C GLU A 662 3.18 -33.13 -4.66
N HIS A 663 3.67 -32.50 -5.73
CA HIS A 663 5.10 -32.47 -6.07
C HIS A 663 5.92 -31.48 -5.21
N ILE A 664 5.24 -30.69 -4.37
CA ILE A 664 5.85 -29.68 -3.52
C ILE A 664 5.60 -30.03 -2.06
N ALA A 665 6.64 -30.04 -1.22
CA ALA A 665 6.52 -30.25 0.21
C ALA A 665 6.04 -28.98 0.93
N GLU A 666 6.66 -27.84 0.60
CA GLU A 666 6.42 -26.56 1.26
C GLU A 666 6.34 -25.40 0.25
N VAL A 667 5.57 -24.38 0.59
CA VAL A 667 5.54 -23.10 -0.13
C VAL A 667 6.04 -21.99 0.79
N VAL A 668 6.93 -21.15 0.27
CA VAL A 668 7.54 -20.03 0.99
C VAL A 668 7.36 -18.76 0.17
N LEU A 669 6.69 -17.76 0.75
CA LEU A 669 6.62 -16.41 0.19
C LEU A 669 7.74 -15.55 0.79
N VAL A 670 8.60 -15.03 -0.09
CA VAL A 670 9.71 -14.14 0.26
C VAL A 670 9.37 -12.75 -0.26
N ASP A 671 8.61 -12.00 0.54
CA ASP A 671 8.14 -10.65 0.26
C ASP A 671 9.05 -9.55 0.87
N GLN A 672 8.77 -8.29 0.52
CA GLN A 672 9.49 -7.13 1.05
C GLN A 672 8.99 -6.64 2.42
N SER A 673 8.04 -7.35 3.04
CA SER A 673 7.51 -6.95 4.34
C SER A 673 8.61 -6.92 5.40
N PRO A 674 8.57 -5.95 6.34
CA PRO A 674 9.56 -5.89 7.41
C PRO A 674 9.55 -7.19 8.22
N ILE A 675 10.71 -7.83 8.36
CA ILE A 675 10.86 -9.09 9.12
C ILE A 675 10.37 -8.93 10.56
N GLY A 676 10.61 -7.77 11.17
CA GLY A 676 10.17 -7.45 12.52
C GLY A 676 10.02 -5.96 12.70
N ARG A 677 9.08 -5.56 13.56
CA ARG A 677 8.88 -4.14 13.94
C ARG A 677 9.80 -3.70 15.09
N THR A 678 10.49 -4.64 15.72
CA THR A 678 11.32 -4.38 16.90
C THR A 678 12.79 -4.28 16.52
N THR A 679 13.51 -3.37 17.17
CA THR A 679 14.97 -3.23 17.05
C THR A 679 15.77 -4.40 17.65
N ARG A 680 15.06 -5.39 18.21
CA ARG A 680 15.58 -6.63 18.80
C ARG A 680 15.99 -7.70 17.79
N SER A 681 15.48 -7.64 16.56
CA SER A 681 15.94 -8.53 15.50
C SER A 681 17.08 -7.87 14.74
N ASN A 682 18.11 -8.64 14.42
CA ASN A 682 19.26 -8.21 13.61
C ASN A 682 19.73 -9.37 12.71
N PRO A 683 20.57 -9.11 11.69
CA PRO A 683 21.05 -10.14 10.77
C PRO A 683 21.66 -11.36 11.46
N ALA A 684 22.51 -11.15 12.49
CA ALA A 684 23.18 -12.24 13.19
C ALA A 684 22.22 -13.15 13.97
N SER A 685 21.20 -12.57 14.61
CA SER A 685 20.17 -13.35 15.31
C SER A 685 19.23 -14.07 14.35
N TYR A 686 18.97 -13.49 13.17
CA TYR A 686 18.08 -14.08 12.17
C TYR A 686 18.65 -15.36 11.55
N VAL A 687 19.95 -15.38 11.22
CA VAL A 687 20.62 -16.59 10.69
C VAL A 687 21.13 -17.53 11.79
N GLY A 688 20.94 -17.19 13.06
CA GLY A 688 21.38 -17.99 14.22
C GLY A 688 22.86 -17.83 14.59
N ALA A 689 23.65 -17.05 13.84
CA ALA A 689 25.07 -16.82 14.13
C ALA A 689 25.30 -16.15 15.50
N PHE A 690 24.35 -15.34 15.97
CA PHE A 690 24.48 -14.65 17.27
C PHE A 690 24.56 -15.62 18.46
N ASP A 691 23.92 -16.78 18.39
CA ASP A 691 23.99 -17.77 19.48
C ASP A 691 25.37 -18.40 19.60
N ALA A 692 26.01 -18.70 18.46
CA ALA A 692 27.38 -19.17 18.42
C ALA A 692 28.36 -18.10 18.95
N ILE A 693 28.19 -16.83 18.55
CA ILE A 693 28.99 -15.71 19.05
C ILE A 693 28.84 -15.56 20.57
N ARG A 694 27.62 -15.63 21.12
CA ARG A 694 27.40 -15.54 22.57
C ARG A 694 28.07 -16.66 23.34
N ARG A 695 28.08 -17.89 22.81
CA ARG A 695 28.81 -19.02 23.41
C ARG A 695 30.32 -18.76 23.45
N LEU A 696 30.87 -18.17 22.39
CA LEU A 696 32.30 -17.82 22.31
C LEU A 696 32.69 -16.79 23.38
N PHE A 697 31.87 -15.75 23.60
CA PHE A 697 32.12 -14.75 24.65
C PHE A 697 31.98 -15.33 26.06
N ALA A 698 31.00 -16.21 26.29
CA ALA A 698 30.85 -16.91 27.56
C ALA A 698 32.02 -17.87 27.87
N ALA A 699 32.75 -18.32 26.84
CA ALA A 699 33.92 -19.17 27.02
C ALA A 699 35.19 -18.41 27.41
N GLN A 700 35.20 -17.07 27.38
CA GLN A 700 36.39 -16.27 27.70
C GLN A 700 36.78 -16.35 29.19
N PRO A 701 38.09 -16.25 29.53
CA PRO A 701 38.55 -16.37 30.91
C PRO A 701 37.83 -15.43 31.89
N LEU A 702 37.71 -14.15 31.52
CA LEU A 702 37.03 -13.13 32.34
C LEU A 702 35.53 -13.41 32.51
N ALA A 703 34.88 -13.96 31.48
CA ALA A 703 33.47 -14.35 31.57
C ALA A 703 33.27 -15.54 32.51
N ARG A 704 34.17 -16.53 32.47
CA ARG A 704 34.14 -17.70 33.37
C ARG A 704 34.40 -17.32 34.83
N GLU A 705 35.36 -16.42 35.08
CA GLU A 705 35.64 -15.91 36.43
C GLU A 705 34.41 -15.21 37.05
N ARG A 706 33.66 -14.47 36.22
CA ARG A 706 32.45 -13.75 36.63
C ARG A 706 31.17 -14.57 36.57
N ASN A 707 31.24 -15.88 36.28
CA ASN A 707 30.08 -16.76 36.07
C ASN A 707 29.08 -16.24 35.02
N TYR A 708 29.57 -15.55 33.99
CA TYR A 708 28.72 -15.09 32.89
C TYR A 708 28.33 -16.25 31.98
N THR A 709 27.06 -16.28 31.60
CA THR A 709 26.52 -17.28 30.66
C THR A 709 26.30 -16.65 29.30
N ALA A 710 26.01 -17.46 28.28
CA ALA A 710 25.55 -16.95 26.98
C ALA A 710 24.29 -16.06 27.11
N GLY A 711 23.49 -16.25 28.17
CA GLY A 711 22.35 -15.39 28.50
C GLY A 711 22.76 -13.96 28.87
N THR A 712 23.89 -13.76 29.57
CA THR A 712 24.41 -12.44 29.95
C THR A 712 24.72 -11.58 28.73
N PHE A 713 25.24 -12.22 27.67
CA PHE A 713 25.55 -11.59 26.38
C PHE A 713 24.32 -11.45 25.44
N SER A 714 23.11 -11.75 25.92
CA SER A 714 21.87 -11.53 25.17
C SER A 714 21.31 -10.14 25.45
N PHE A 715 21.20 -9.30 24.42
CA PHE A 715 20.46 -8.04 24.54
C PHE A 715 18.93 -8.24 24.61
N ASN A 716 18.41 -9.44 24.27
CA ASN A 716 16.98 -9.74 24.29
C ASN A 716 16.45 -10.12 25.67
N SER A 717 17.18 -10.95 26.41
CA SER A 717 16.67 -11.64 27.60
C SER A 717 17.72 -11.82 28.71
N GLY A 718 18.80 -11.03 28.71
CA GLY A 718 19.88 -11.12 29.70
C GLY A 718 19.94 -9.96 30.69
N GLU A 719 20.60 -10.21 31.83
CA GLU A 719 20.91 -9.18 32.84
C GLU A 719 22.00 -8.19 32.38
N GLY A 720 22.79 -8.58 31.36
CA GLY A 720 23.87 -7.77 30.81
C GLY A 720 23.45 -6.61 29.90
N ARG A 721 22.15 -6.52 29.55
CA ARG A 721 21.63 -5.44 28.70
C ARG A 721 21.55 -4.11 29.44
N CYS A 722 21.66 -3.02 28.70
CA CYS A 722 21.42 -1.67 29.22
C CYS A 722 19.98 -1.58 29.76
N PRO A 723 19.76 -1.16 31.03
CA PRO A 723 18.44 -1.10 31.63
C PRO A 723 17.54 -0.05 30.96
N THR A 724 18.10 1.09 30.58
CA THR A 724 17.39 2.26 30.07
C THR A 724 16.73 2.03 28.72
N CYS A 725 17.46 1.42 27.77
CA CYS A 725 16.88 1.02 26.48
C CYS A 725 16.39 -0.44 26.48
N SER A 726 16.54 -1.17 27.59
CA SER A 726 16.25 -2.60 27.69
C SER A 726 16.86 -3.44 26.56
N GLY A 727 18.08 -3.10 26.14
CA GLY A 727 18.83 -3.76 25.08
C GLY A 727 18.50 -3.33 23.65
N ASN A 728 17.59 -2.36 23.44
CA ASN A 728 17.26 -1.87 22.10
C ASN A 728 18.36 -0.98 21.48
N GLY A 729 19.18 -0.31 22.30
CA GLY A 729 20.17 0.68 21.89
C GLY A 729 19.59 2.05 21.53
N PHE A 730 18.28 2.13 21.26
CA PHE A 730 17.57 3.35 20.89
C PHE A 730 16.34 3.56 21.78
N GLN A 731 15.93 4.82 21.92
CA GLN A 731 14.66 5.24 22.50
C GLN A 731 13.74 5.74 21.40
N HIS A 732 12.49 5.27 21.41
CA HIS A 732 11.46 5.74 20.51
C HIS A 732 10.80 6.98 21.12
N ILE A 733 10.85 8.10 20.41
CA ILE A 733 10.19 9.34 20.79
C ILE A 733 9.03 9.57 19.84
N GLU A 734 7.82 9.54 20.40
CA GLU A 734 6.60 9.85 19.65
C GLU A 734 6.50 11.36 19.45
N MET A 735 6.34 11.77 18.20
CA MET A 735 6.28 13.19 17.80
C MET A 735 4.85 13.53 17.37
N GLN A 736 4.34 14.71 17.75
CA GLN A 736 2.94 15.07 17.47
C GLN A 736 2.67 15.48 16.02
N PHE A 737 3.64 16.14 15.36
CA PHE A 737 3.46 16.75 14.03
C PHE A 737 4.45 16.23 12.98
N LEU A 738 5.42 15.41 13.40
CA LEU A 738 6.47 14.86 12.56
C LEU A 738 6.50 13.35 12.75
N SER A 739 7.15 12.62 11.84
CA SER A 739 7.38 11.19 12.01
C SER A 739 8.13 10.91 13.30
N ASP A 740 7.74 9.84 14.00
CA ASP A 740 8.42 9.38 15.21
C ASP A 740 9.92 9.18 14.96
N VAL A 741 10.73 9.54 15.95
CA VAL A 741 12.19 9.52 15.83
C VAL A 741 12.78 8.51 16.81
N TYR A 742 13.75 7.72 16.32
CA TYR A 742 14.55 6.83 17.15
C TYR A 742 15.86 7.53 17.49
N LEU A 743 16.03 7.91 18.76
CA LEU A 743 17.28 8.51 19.24
C LEU A 743 18.17 7.46 19.90
N ARG A 744 19.49 7.62 19.81
CA ARG A 744 20.45 6.78 20.53
C ARG A 744 20.19 6.86 22.03
N CYS A 745 20.28 5.73 22.71
CA CYS A 745 20.13 5.69 24.16
C CYS A 745 21.25 6.52 24.83
N PRO A 746 20.92 7.48 25.71
CA PRO A 746 21.93 8.33 26.34
C PRO A 746 22.92 7.54 27.21
N ASP A 747 22.47 6.45 27.83
CA ASP A 747 23.29 5.70 28.79
C ASP A 747 24.25 4.68 28.17
N CYS A 748 23.94 4.16 26.98
CA CYS A 748 24.79 3.15 26.32
C CYS A 748 25.27 3.58 24.94
N ASP A 749 24.88 4.77 24.46
CA ASP A 749 25.19 5.30 23.12
C ASP A 749 24.99 4.26 22.00
N GLY A 750 23.87 3.52 22.07
CA GLY A 750 23.55 2.48 21.09
C GLY A 750 24.24 1.13 21.28
N ARG A 751 25.18 0.98 22.23
CA ARG A 751 25.94 -0.28 22.47
C ARG A 751 25.10 -1.42 23.04
N ARG A 752 23.88 -1.15 23.54
CA ARG A 752 22.89 -2.13 24.05
C ARG A 752 23.23 -2.85 25.36
N TYR A 753 24.48 -2.83 25.82
CA TYR A 753 24.93 -3.53 27.02
C TYR A 753 25.33 -2.57 28.13
N ARG A 754 25.49 -3.12 29.35
CA ARG A 754 26.16 -2.44 30.46
C ARG A 754 27.67 -2.51 30.28
N ASP A 755 28.40 -1.53 30.81
CA ASP A 755 29.86 -1.45 30.68
C ASP A 755 30.58 -2.70 31.20
N ILE A 756 30.09 -3.31 32.29
CA ILE A 756 30.66 -4.52 32.89
C ILE A 756 30.68 -5.75 31.95
N VAL A 757 29.79 -5.77 30.94
CA VAL A 757 29.74 -6.83 29.92
C VAL A 757 30.72 -6.53 28.79
N LEU A 758 30.91 -5.24 28.48
CA LEU A 758 31.82 -4.78 27.43
C LEU A 758 33.30 -4.94 27.80
N GLU A 759 33.60 -5.18 29.09
CA GLU A 759 34.95 -5.54 29.55
C GLU A 759 35.41 -6.92 29.06
N VAL A 760 34.49 -7.82 28.68
CA VAL A 760 34.84 -9.12 28.11
C VAL A 760 35.18 -8.95 26.63
N THR A 761 36.44 -9.19 26.28
CA THR A 761 36.96 -9.03 24.93
C THR A 761 37.47 -10.34 24.32
N ILE A 762 37.51 -10.38 22.99
CA ILE A 762 38.15 -11.43 22.19
C ILE A 762 39.23 -10.82 21.29
N ARG A 763 40.22 -11.63 20.92
CA ARG A 763 41.38 -11.20 20.12
C ARG A 763 41.24 -11.65 18.66
N LYS A 764 41.74 -10.83 17.74
CA LYS A 764 41.91 -11.22 16.33
C LYS A 764 43.23 -11.99 16.19
N ASP A 765 43.16 -13.26 15.83
CA ASP A 765 44.35 -14.03 15.46
C ASP A 765 44.78 -13.62 14.04
N CYS A 766 45.78 -12.75 13.90
CA CYS A 766 46.33 -12.40 12.60
C CYS A 766 47.09 -13.60 12.02
N HIS A 767 46.75 -14.01 10.79
CA HIS A 767 47.52 -14.98 10.01
C HIS A 767 48.99 -14.57 9.88
N PRO A 768 49.96 -15.51 9.92
CA PRO A 768 51.30 -15.27 9.42
C PRO A 768 51.26 -15.09 7.89
N GLU A 769 51.92 -14.05 7.39
CA GLU A 769 51.96 -13.66 5.97
C GLU A 769 52.32 -14.87 5.07
N ARG A 770 51.50 -15.11 4.03
CA ARG A 770 51.88 -15.94 2.88
C ARG A 770 53.00 -15.23 2.14
N SER A 771 54.19 -15.81 2.19
CA SER A 771 55.35 -15.44 1.39
C SER A 771 55.13 -15.83 -0.08
N GLU A 772 54.83 -14.87 -0.93
CA GLU A 772 55.07 -14.97 -2.38
C GLU A 772 55.83 -13.72 -2.84
N GLY A 773 56.95 -13.97 -3.53
CA GLY A 773 57.96 -12.98 -3.85
C GLY A 773 57.56 -12.05 -5.00
N SER A 774 57.69 -10.75 -4.75
CA SER A 774 58.01 -9.77 -5.78
C SER A 774 58.97 -8.76 -5.19
N GLN A 775 60.24 -8.87 -5.55
CA GLN A 775 61.23 -7.81 -5.36
C GLN A 775 60.69 -6.55 -6.02
N HIS A 776 60.53 -5.43 -5.31
CA HIS A 776 60.73 -4.06 -5.80
C HIS A 776 60.86 -3.06 -4.63
N ARG A 777 62.13 -2.68 -4.39
CA ARG A 777 62.75 -1.48 -3.80
C ARG A 777 61.98 -0.56 -2.83
N ASN A 778 62.55 -0.48 -1.62
CA ASN A 778 62.82 0.71 -0.77
C ASN A 778 61.81 1.87 -0.76
N THR A 779 60.91 1.85 0.22
CA THR A 779 60.56 3.05 0.99
C THR A 779 60.55 2.67 2.47
N GLU A 780 61.35 3.36 3.27
CA GLU A 780 61.45 3.17 4.72
C GLU A 780 60.14 3.63 5.38
N ILE A 781 59.30 2.67 5.75
CA ILE A 781 58.15 2.91 6.64
C ILE A 781 58.66 2.78 8.09
N PRO A 782 58.41 3.76 8.98
CA PRO A 782 58.94 3.76 10.34
C PRO A 782 58.47 2.54 11.15
N ARG A 783 59.42 1.92 11.87
CA ARG A 783 59.30 0.68 12.66
C ARG A 783 58.35 0.74 13.90
N GLN A 784 57.43 1.71 13.98
CA GLN A 784 56.54 1.89 15.14
C GLN A 784 55.10 1.36 14.98
N ALA A 785 54.73 0.78 13.83
CA ALA A 785 53.36 0.29 13.58
C ALA A 785 53.23 -1.25 13.52
N ARG A 786 53.87 -2.00 14.43
CA ARG A 786 53.85 -3.48 14.42
C ARG A 786 53.28 -4.15 15.68
N ASN A 787 52.54 -3.45 16.55
CA ASN A 787 52.08 -4.07 17.80
C ASN A 787 50.72 -3.64 18.39
N ASP A 788 49.77 -3.14 17.58
CA ASP A 788 48.42 -2.90 18.10
C ASP A 788 47.54 -4.16 17.95
N LYS A 789 47.61 -5.04 18.96
CA LYS A 789 46.63 -6.11 19.16
C LYS A 789 45.31 -5.49 19.62
N LYS A 790 44.44 -5.15 18.66
CA LYS A 790 43.11 -4.62 18.95
C LYS A 790 42.22 -5.71 19.55
N GLU A 791 41.75 -5.48 20.77
CA GLU A 791 40.76 -6.33 21.45
C GLU A 791 39.33 -5.84 21.12
N TYR A 792 38.39 -6.77 20.98
CA TYR A 792 37.02 -6.48 20.55
C TYR A 792 36.01 -7.01 21.56
N ASN A 793 35.12 -6.15 22.05
CA ASN A 793 33.98 -6.57 22.87
C ASN A 793 32.79 -6.99 22.00
N ILE A 794 31.72 -7.49 22.63
CA ILE A 794 30.54 -7.97 21.89
C ILE A 794 29.81 -6.86 21.11
N ALA A 795 29.82 -5.61 21.59
CA ALA A 795 29.24 -4.50 20.86
C ALA A 795 30.08 -4.15 19.62
N ASP A 796 31.42 -4.21 19.73
CA ASP A 796 32.32 -3.99 18.58
C ASP A 796 32.11 -5.07 17.51
N VAL A 797 31.95 -6.34 17.91
CA VAL A 797 31.65 -7.45 16.98
C VAL A 797 30.30 -7.23 16.29
N LEU A 798 29.28 -6.76 17.02
CA LEU A 798 27.97 -6.45 16.43
C LEU A 798 28.02 -5.25 15.46
N GLU A 799 28.99 -4.36 15.59
CA GLU A 799 29.21 -3.25 14.65
C GLU A 799 30.00 -3.64 13.40
N MET A 800 30.64 -4.82 13.38
CA MET A 800 31.33 -5.34 12.20
C MET A 800 30.35 -5.63 11.07
N THR A 801 30.81 -5.40 9.83
CA THR A 801 30.09 -5.89 8.65
C THR A 801 30.15 -7.42 8.56
N VAL A 802 29.22 -8.04 7.84
CA VAL A 802 29.24 -9.49 7.62
C VAL A 802 30.57 -9.95 7.00
N ASN A 803 31.13 -9.19 6.05
CA ASN A 803 32.43 -9.49 5.45
C ASN A 803 33.56 -9.43 6.49
N GLU A 804 33.63 -8.35 7.29
CA GLU A 804 34.61 -8.23 8.36
C GLU A 804 34.49 -9.35 9.38
N ALA A 805 33.26 -9.69 9.79
CA ALA A 805 33.00 -10.75 10.75
C ALA A 805 33.42 -12.12 10.21
N THR A 806 33.21 -12.38 8.91
CA THR A 806 33.61 -13.65 8.29
C THR A 806 35.14 -13.78 8.23
N GLU A 807 35.85 -12.68 7.98
CA GLU A 807 37.32 -12.64 8.05
C GLU A 807 37.83 -12.71 9.50
N PHE A 808 37.13 -12.07 10.44
CA PHE A 808 37.47 -12.07 11.86
C PHE A 808 37.30 -13.45 12.50
N PHE A 809 36.23 -14.16 12.15
CA PHE A 809 35.92 -15.51 12.64
C PHE A 809 36.43 -16.62 11.72
N ALA A 810 37.44 -16.37 10.89
CA ALA A 810 37.95 -17.36 9.93
C ALA A 810 38.34 -18.72 10.57
N ASN A 811 38.77 -18.70 11.84
CA ASN A 811 39.12 -19.91 12.60
C ASN A 811 37.92 -20.60 13.29
N GLU A 812 36.72 -20.02 13.21
CA GLU A 812 35.49 -20.51 13.82
C GLU A 812 34.51 -21.00 12.73
N PRO A 813 34.63 -22.26 12.26
CA PRO A 813 33.91 -22.75 11.09
C PRO A 813 32.39 -22.76 11.27
N GLU A 814 31.89 -22.92 12.51
CA GLU A 814 30.46 -22.84 12.81
C GLU A 814 29.90 -21.45 12.50
N ILE A 815 30.59 -20.38 12.93
CA ILE A 815 30.16 -18.99 12.73
C ILE A 815 30.23 -18.62 11.25
N VAL A 816 31.34 -18.94 10.59
CA VAL A 816 31.52 -18.66 9.14
C VAL A 816 30.42 -19.34 8.31
N ARG A 817 30.11 -20.61 8.60
CA ARG A 817 29.04 -21.33 7.90
C ARG A 817 27.66 -20.67 8.06
N LEU A 818 27.38 -20.08 9.23
CA LEU A 818 26.12 -19.38 9.51
C LEU A 818 26.06 -17.97 8.87
N LEU A 819 27.22 -17.32 8.67
CA LEU A 819 27.31 -16.00 8.06
C LEU A 819 27.40 -16.04 6.52
N GLU A 820 27.95 -17.11 5.94
CA GLU A 820 28.15 -17.22 4.49
C GLU A 820 26.86 -17.01 3.66
N PRO A 821 25.67 -17.51 4.06
CA PRO A 821 24.42 -17.23 3.37
C PRO A 821 24.13 -15.73 3.20
N LEU A 822 24.49 -14.89 4.18
CA LEU A 822 24.34 -13.43 4.08
C LEU A 822 25.25 -12.84 2.99
N ARG A 823 26.47 -13.35 2.84
CA ARG A 823 27.39 -12.92 1.78
C ARG A 823 26.91 -13.37 0.41
N ALA A 824 26.42 -14.61 0.31
CA ALA A 824 25.92 -15.20 -0.93
C ALA A 824 24.75 -14.42 -1.54
N VAL A 825 23.90 -13.80 -0.72
CA VAL A 825 22.79 -12.94 -1.17
C VAL A 825 23.18 -11.47 -1.36
N GLY A 826 24.47 -11.13 -1.27
CA GLY A 826 24.96 -9.76 -1.45
C GLY A 826 24.82 -8.84 -0.23
N LEU A 827 24.49 -9.36 0.95
CA LEU A 827 24.38 -8.59 2.19
C LEU A 827 25.70 -8.50 2.98
N GLY A 828 26.84 -8.73 2.33
CA GLY A 828 28.15 -8.70 3.00
C GLY A 828 28.52 -7.37 3.69
N TYR A 829 27.85 -6.27 3.32
CA TYR A 829 28.13 -4.92 3.84
C TYR A 829 27.29 -4.52 5.05
N ILE A 830 26.21 -5.25 5.39
CA ILE A 830 25.37 -4.90 6.53
C ILE A 830 26.09 -5.25 7.83
N LYS A 831 25.79 -4.51 8.90
CA LYS A 831 26.35 -4.81 10.22
C LYS A 831 25.61 -5.98 10.87
N LEU A 832 26.32 -6.83 11.60
CA LEU A 832 25.73 -7.98 12.30
C LEU A 832 24.60 -7.59 13.27
N GLY A 833 24.79 -6.47 13.96
CA GLY A 833 23.87 -5.92 14.95
C GLY A 833 22.84 -4.93 14.41
N GLN A 834 22.85 -4.63 13.10
CA GLN A 834 21.96 -3.62 12.51
C GLN A 834 20.49 -3.96 12.83
N PRO A 835 19.70 -3.01 13.39
CA PRO A 835 18.29 -3.26 13.64
C PRO A 835 17.57 -3.61 12.33
N VAL A 836 16.80 -4.70 12.33
CA VAL A 836 15.99 -5.11 11.17
C VAL A 836 15.05 -4.01 10.65
N PRO A 837 14.41 -3.16 11.49
CA PRO A 837 13.55 -2.08 11.00
C PRO A 837 14.26 -1.01 10.17
N THR A 838 15.60 -0.92 10.24
CA THR A 838 16.39 0.04 9.47
C THR A 838 16.94 -0.56 8.18
N LEU A 839 16.58 -1.81 7.85
CA LEU A 839 16.89 -2.43 6.57
C LEU A 839 15.90 -1.96 5.51
N SER A 840 16.36 -1.78 4.27
CA SER A 840 15.46 -1.54 3.14
C SER A 840 14.57 -2.77 2.86
N GLY A 841 13.48 -2.59 2.10
CA GLY A 841 12.60 -3.70 1.71
C GLY A 841 13.36 -4.84 1.01
N GLY A 842 14.23 -4.50 0.04
CA GLY A 842 15.09 -5.46 -0.65
C GLY A 842 16.18 -6.07 0.23
N GLU A 843 16.71 -5.35 1.23
CA GLU A 843 17.63 -5.94 2.23
C GLU A 843 16.92 -6.95 3.14
N ALA A 844 15.72 -6.63 3.61
CA ALA A 844 14.91 -7.52 4.42
C ALA A 844 14.53 -8.80 3.63
N GLN A 845 14.18 -8.65 2.36
CA GLN A 845 13.88 -9.78 1.48
C GLN A 845 15.09 -10.70 1.28
N ARG A 846 16.27 -10.13 1.02
CA ARG A 846 17.54 -10.88 0.90
C ARG A 846 17.92 -11.55 2.23
N LEU A 847 17.62 -10.95 3.37
CA LEU A 847 17.85 -11.56 4.68
C LEU A 847 16.96 -12.79 4.89
N LYS A 848 15.69 -12.74 4.47
CA LYS A 848 14.79 -13.93 4.45
C LYS A 848 15.36 -15.03 3.56
N LEU A 849 15.81 -14.68 2.35
CA LEU A 849 16.46 -15.62 1.42
C LEU A 849 17.70 -16.28 2.04
N ALA A 850 18.55 -15.51 2.71
CA ALA A 850 19.72 -16.05 3.41
C ALA A 850 19.33 -17.04 4.52
N GLY A 851 18.25 -16.77 5.25
CA GLY A 851 17.71 -17.69 6.25
C GLY A 851 17.32 -19.04 5.66
N HIS A 852 16.74 -19.07 4.46
CA HIS A 852 16.40 -20.31 3.76
C HIS A 852 17.61 -21.01 3.15
N LEU A 853 18.59 -20.27 2.64
CA LEU A 853 19.86 -20.84 2.17
C LEU A 853 20.66 -21.50 3.31
N ALA A 854 20.55 -20.97 4.53
CA ALA A 854 21.16 -21.51 5.74
C ALA A 854 20.49 -22.82 6.21
N GLN A 855 19.20 -23.03 5.89
CA GLN A 855 18.49 -24.26 6.21
C GLN A 855 18.97 -25.41 5.30
N THR A 856 19.10 -26.60 5.89
CA THR A 856 19.69 -27.78 5.23
C THR A 856 18.63 -28.75 4.67
N THR A 857 17.37 -28.32 4.57
CA THR A 857 16.26 -29.18 4.14
C THR A 857 16.26 -29.38 2.62
N ASN A 858 16.49 -30.62 2.19
CA ASN A 858 16.45 -31.05 0.77
C ASN A 858 15.04 -31.37 0.25
N GLN A 859 13.98 -30.94 0.95
CA GLN A 859 12.62 -31.19 0.46
C GLN A 859 12.29 -30.24 -0.69
N PRO A 860 11.53 -30.69 -1.71
CA PRO A 860 11.13 -29.83 -2.83
C PRO A 860 10.22 -28.71 -2.32
N THR A 861 10.70 -27.47 -2.44
CA THR A 861 10.04 -26.28 -1.90
C THR A 861 9.78 -25.32 -3.05
N LEU A 862 8.59 -24.72 -3.08
CA LEU A 862 8.24 -23.65 -4.00
C LEU A 862 8.51 -22.30 -3.33
N PHE A 863 9.49 -21.57 -3.85
CA PHE A 863 9.78 -20.21 -3.42
C PHE A 863 9.05 -19.21 -4.33
N LEU A 864 8.31 -18.30 -3.71
CA LEU A 864 7.61 -17.20 -4.37
C LEU A 864 8.32 -15.90 -4.00
N PHE A 865 8.82 -15.16 -4.98
CA PHE A 865 9.49 -13.87 -4.75
C PHE A 865 8.69 -12.74 -5.39
N ASP A 866 8.52 -11.66 -4.63
CA ASP A 866 7.87 -10.43 -5.09
C ASP A 866 8.93 -9.34 -5.34
N GLU A 867 9.16 -8.99 -6.61
CA GLU A 867 10.09 -7.96 -7.09
C GLU A 867 11.48 -7.97 -6.40
N PRO A 868 12.23 -9.09 -6.42
CA PRO A 868 13.48 -9.23 -5.70
C PRO A 868 14.65 -8.37 -6.22
N THR A 869 14.50 -7.72 -7.37
CA THR A 869 15.50 -6.77 -7.90
C THR A 869 15.35 -5.35 -7.37
N THR A 870 14.34 -5.09 -6.54
CA THR A 870 14.14 -3.78 -5.90
C THR A 870 15.39 -3.36 -5.12
N GLY A 871 15.91 -2.15 -5.34
CA GLY A 871 17.11 -1.68 -4.65
C GLY A 871 18.44 -2.16 -5.24
N LEU A 872 18.44 -2.95 -6.32
CA LEU A 872 19.63 -3.63 -6.80
C LEU A 872 20.24 -2.97 -8.04
N HIS A 873 21.55 -2.76 -7.97
CA HIS A 873 22.36 -2.44 -9.14
C HIS A 873 22.56 -3.70 -9.99
N PHE A 874 22.91 -3.54 -11.27
CA PHE A 874 23.14 -4.64 -12.24
C PHE A 874 24.01 -5.79 -11.68
N ASP A 875 25.10 -5.44 -10.99
CA ASP A 875 26.03 -6.40 -10.39
C ASP A 875 25.44 -7.18 -9.20
N ASP A 876 24.55 -6.53 -8.46
CA ASP A 876 23.84 -7.17 -7.34
C ASP A 876 22.76 -8.11 -7.86
N ILE A 877 22.10 -7.78 -8.97
CA ILE A 877 21.15 -8.68 -9.67
C ILE A 877 21.89 -9.95 -10.12
N ALA A 878 23.12 -9.82 -10.64
CA ALA A 878 23.93 -10.98 -11.02
C ALA A 878 24.27 -11.87 -9.81
N THR A 879 24.47 -11.28 -8.63
CA THR A 879 24.69 -12.01 -7.38
C THR A 879 23.42 -12.71 -6.91
N LEU A 880 22.26 -12.04 -7.01
CA LEU A 880 20.96 -12.61 -6.69
C LEU A 880 20.63 -13.83 -7.57
N LEU A 881 20.85 -13.73 -8.88
CA LEU A 881 20.62 -14.85 -9.80
C LEU A 881 21.47 -16.07 -9.45
N LYS A 882 22.73 -15.89 -9.04
CA LYS A 882 23.57 -17.00 -8.54
C LYS A 882 22.98 -17.64 -7.28
N ALA A 883 22.35 -16.87 -6.39
CA ALA A 883 21.67 -17.41 -5.22
C ALA A 883 20.41 -18.21 -5.63
N PHE A 884 19.69 -17.78 -6.68
CA PHE A 884 18.59 -18.55 -7.26
C PHE A 884 19.06 -19.87 -7.89
N ASP A 885 20.17 -19.85 -8.62
CA ASP A 885 20.77 -21.06 -9.20
C ASP A 885 21.13 -22.09 -8.11
N GLN A 886 21.60 -21.64 -6.94
CA GLN A 886 21.88 -22.53 -5.80
C GLN A 886 20.62 -23.20 -5.25
N LEU A 887 19.48 -22.50 -5.23
CA LEU A 887 18.21 -23.09 -4.82
C LEU A 887 17.69 -24.09 -5.86
N LEU A 888 17.77 -23.74 -7.15
CA LEU A 888 17.38 -24.62 -8.25
C LEU A 888 18.22 -25.90 -8.27
N ALA A 889 19.54 -25.79 -8.05
CA ALA A 889 20.45 -26.93 -7.99
C ALA A 889 20.11 -27.91 -6.84
N ARG A 890 19.43 -27.45 -5.79
CA ARG A 890 18.93 -28.29 -4.69
C ARG A 890 17.58 -28.94 -4.98
N GLY A 891 17.01 -28.72 -6.17
CA GLY A 891 15.73 -29.29 -6.58
C GLY A 891 14.50 -28.47 -6.16
N HIS A 892 14.69 -27.22 -5.73
CA HIS A 892 13.58 -26.31 -5.45
C HIS A 892 13.01 -25.69 -6.73
N SER A 893 11.83 -25.08 -6.64
CA SER A 893 11.18 -24.35 -7.75
C SER A 893 11.04 -22.88 -7.37
N LEU A 894 11.30 -21.97 -8.31
CA LEU A 894 11.24 -20.54 -8.06
C LEU A 894 10.23 -19.88 -8.98
N VAL A 895 9.31 -19.12 -8.39
CA VAL A 895 8.40 -18.23 -9.13
C VAL A 895 8.66 -16.81 -8.68
N VAL A 896 8.95 -15.93 -9.62
CA VAL A 896 9.38 -14.56 -9.34
C VAL A 896 8.46 -13.59 -10.07
N ILE A 897 7.89 -12.62 -9.36
CA ILE A 897 7.24 -11.46 -9.98
C ILE A 897 8.32 -10.44 -10.32
N GLU A 898 8.49 -10.11 -11.60
CA GLU A 898 9.53 -9.16 -12.01
C GLU A 898 9.16 -8.29 -13.21
N HIS A 899 9.79 -7.12 -13.21
CA HIS A 899 9.78 -6.11 -14.25
C HIS A 899 11.18 -5.88 -14.83
N ASN A 900 12.22 -6.26 -14.10
CA ASN A 900 13.60 -6.11 -14.53
C ASN A 900 13.91 -7.05 -15.71
N LEU A 901 14.34 -6.45 -16.81
CA LEU A 901 14.59 -7.15 -18.06
C LEU A 901 15.73 -8.18 -17.99
N ASP A 902 16.73 -7.99 -17.11
CA ASP A 902 17.82 -8.95 -16.97
C ASP A 902 17.36 -10.23 -16.27
N VAL A 903 16.47 -10.13 -15.27
CA VAL A 903 15.87 -11.31 -14.62
C VAL A 903 14.86 -12.00 -15.53
N ILE A 904 14.01 -11.22 -16.22
CA ILE A 904 13.06 -11.77 -17.20
C ILE A 904 13.81 -12.53 -18.29
N ARG A 905 14.92 -11.99 -18.79
CA ARG A 905 15.78 -12.68 -19.77
C ARG A 905 16.47 -13.90 -19.17
N ALA A 906 16.83 -13.90 -17.89
CA ALA A 906 17.47 -15.05 -17.24
C ALA A 906 16.50 -16.20 -16.91
N ALA A 907 15.19 -15.95 -16.91
CA ALA A 907 14.18 -16.95 -16.56
C ALA A 907 14.09 -18.10 -17.58
N ASP A 908 13.77 -19.30 -17.11
CA ASP A 908 13.55 -20.48 -17.96
C ASP A 908 12.16 -20.45 -18.61
N TRP A 909 11.20 -19.80 -17.94
CA TRP A 909 9.82 -19.70 -18.39
C TRP A 909 9.24 -18.36 -17.96
N ILE A 910 8.45 -17.74 -18.83
CA ILE A 910 7.78 -16.48 -18.58
C ILE A 910 6.27 -16.69 -18.70
N ILE A 911 5.53 -16.06 -17.79
CA ILE A 911 4.08 -15.91 -17.85
C ILE A 911 3.79 -14.40 -17.88
N ASP A 912 3.38 -13.88 -19.03
CA ASP A 912 3.08 -12.47 -19.21
C ASP A 912 1.58 -12.18 -19.01
N LEU A 913 1.25 -11.37 -18.01
CA LEU A 913 -0.11 -10.98 -17.65
C LEU A 913 -0.44 -9.56 -18.16
N GLY A 914 -1.63 -9.40 -18.74
CA GLY A 914 -2.05 -8.13 -19.31
C GLY A 914 -3.35 -8.25 -20.09
N PRO A 915 -3.49 -7.58 -21.26
CA PRO A 915 -2.49 -6.73 -21.91
C PRO A 915 -2.26 -5.38 -21.21
N GLU A 916 -3.23 -4.92 -20.42
CA GLU A 916 -3.16 -3.67 -19.66
C GLU A 916 -3.34 -3.92 -18.14
N GLY A 917 -3.40 -2.85 -17.34
CA GLY A 917 -3.72 -2.94 -15.91
C GLY A 917 -5.21 -2.74 -15.61
N GLY A 918 -5.66 -3.14 -14.42
CA GLY A 918 -7.05 -2.96 -13.99
C GLY A 918 -8.03 -3.82 -14.78
N ASN A 919 -9.21 -3.28 -15.10
CA ASN A 919 -10.29 -3.99 -15.80
C ASN A 919 -9.91 -4.46 -17.22
N ALA A 920 -8.95 -3.78 -17.86
CA ALA A 920 -8.44 -4.15 -19.17
C ALA A 920 -7.32 -5.24 -19.11
N GLY A 921 -6.90 -5.63 -17.90
CA GLY A 921 -5.90 -6.67 -17.63
C GLY A 921 -6.50 -8.01 -17.23
N GLY A 922 -5.72 -8.82 -16.50
CA GLY A 922 -6.17 -10.07 -15.91
C GLY A 922 -6.27 -11.25 -16.86
N GLU A 923 -5.67 -11.15 -18.05
CA GLU A 923 -5.54 -12.24 -19.02
C GLU A 923 -4.07 -12.67 -19.15
N ILE A 924 -3.86 -13.91 -19.58
CA ILE A 924 -2.54 -14.37 -20.04
C ILE A 924 -2.33 -13.85 -21.46
N VAL A 925 -1.32 -13.00 -21.66
CA VAL A 925 -0.98 -12.46 -22.98
C VAL A 925 -0.19 -13.50 -23.77
N CYS A 926 0.81 -14.10 -23.15
CA CYS A 926 1.56 -15.23 -23.68
C CYS A 926 2.36 -15.92 -22.57
N THR A 927 2.73 -17.18 -22.81
CA THR A 927 3.63 -17.96 -21.96
C THR A 927 4.69 -18.62 -22.84
N GLY A 928 5.87 -18.88 -22.29
CA GLY A 928 6.95 -19.53 -23.03
C GLY A 928 8.33 -19.20 -22.51
N THR A 929 9.36 -19.61 -23.25
CA THR A 929 10.73 -19.14 -23.01
C THR A 929 10.86 -17.64 -23.32
N PRO A 930 11.91 -16.95 -22.83
CA PRO A 930 12.16 -15.56 -23.18
C PRO A 930 12.15 -15.27 -24.69
N GLU A 931 12.69 -16.17 -25.52
CA GLU A 931 12.68 -16.04 -26.98
C GLU A 931 11.28 -16.18 -27.58
N GLN A 932 10.43 -17.04 -27.01
CA GLN A 932 9.05 -17.21 -27.45
C GLN A 932 8.21 -15.97 -27.10
N VAL A 933 8.34 -15.46 -25.88
CA VAL A 933 7.67 -14.22 -25.44
C VAL A 933 8.17 -13.02 -26.24
N ALA A 934 9.47 -12.93 -26.52
CA ALA A 934 10.05 -11.90 -27.36
C ALA A 934 9.51 -11.89 -28.80
N LYS A 935 8.92 -12.98 -29.30
CA LYS A 935 8.24 -13.02 -30.62
C LYS A 935 6.77 -12.60 -30.56
N CYS A 936 6.16 -12.55 -29.39
CA CYS A 936 4.77 -12.11 -29.23
C CYS A 936 4.64 -10.60 -29.51
N GLU A 937 3.74 -10.21 -30.41
CA GLU A 937 3.48 -8.79 -30.73
C GLU A 937 2.53 -8.13 -29.74
N ARG A 938 1.61 -8.90 -29.13
CA ARG A 938 0.66 -8.42 -28.13
C ARG A 938 1.35 -8.12 -26.79
N SER A 939 2.46 -8.80 -26.49
CA SER A 939 3.22 -8.65 -25.24
C SER A 939 4.02 -7.35 -25.22
N HIS A 940 3.75 -6.50 -24.21
CA HIS A 940 4.59 -5.34 -23.92
C HIS A 940 5.98 -5.76 -23.43
N THR A 941 6.07 -6.86 -22.67
CA THR A 941 7.33 -7.42 -22.23
C THR A 941 8.14 -7.96 -23.40
N GLY A 942 7.51 -8.68 -24.34
CA GLY A 942 8.14 -9.15 -25.56
C GLY A 942 8.73 -8.00 -26.41
N LYS A 943 8.00 -6.88 -26.52
CA LYS A 943 8.51 -5.65 -27.16
C LYS A 943 9.75 -5.09 -26.46
N ALA A 944 9.78 -5.12 -25.13
CA ALA A 944 10.92 -4.63 -24.34
C ALA A 944 12.14 -5.57 -24.46
N LEU A 945 11.93 -6.89 -24.39
CA LEU A 945 12.98 -7.89 -24.57
C LEU A 945 13.67 -7.77 -25.94
N ARG A 946 12.93 -7.49 -27.01
CA ARG A 946 13.49 -7.25 -28.36
C ARG A 946 14.43 -6.04 -28.44
N ARG A 947 14.31 -5.08 -27.53
CA ARG A 947 15.16 -3.87 -27.51
C ARG A 947 16.49 -4.09 -26.80
N LEU A 948 16.64 -5.16 -26.02
CA LEU A 948 17.89 -5.45 -25.34
C LEU A 948 18.97 -5.81 -26.37
N PRO A 949 20.21 -5.29 -26.20
CA PRO A 949 21.31 -5.71 -27.04
C PRO A 949 21.52 -7.22 -26.88
N LEU A 950 21.55 -7.94 -28.00
CA LEU A 950 21.96 -9.35 -28.02
C LEU A 950 23.38 -9.45 -27.46
N PRO A 951 23.70 -10.50 -26.68
CA PRO A 951 25.08 -10.74 -26.25
C PRO A 951 25.97 -10.76 -27.49
N ARG A 952 27.02 -9.92 -27.50
CA ARG A 952 28.01 -9.99 -28.59
C ARG A 952 28.61 -11.41 -28.55
N PRO A 953 28.60 -12.15 -29.67
CA PRO A 953 29.34 -13.41 -29.71
C PRO A 953 30.80 -13.10 -29.37
N LEU A 954 31.35 -13.85 -28.42
CA LEU A 954 32.75 -13.79 -28.01
C LEU A 954 33.68 -14.12 -29.18
#